data_AF-A0A2E9BVN7-F1
#
_entry.id   AF-A0A2E9BVN7-F1
#
_cell.length_a   1.000
_cell.length_b   1.000
_cell.length_c   1.000
_cell.angle_alpha   90.00
_cell.angle_beta   90.00
_cell.angle_gamma   90.00
#
_symmetry.space_group_name_H-M   'P 1'
#
loop_
_entity.id
_entity.type
_entity.pdbx_description
1 polymer ?
#
loop_
_entity_poly.entity_id
_entity_poly.type
_entity_poly.pdbx_seq_one_letter_code
_entity_poly.pdbx_strand_id
1 'polypeptide(L)'
;MAQGSSIWQVETDTAPARPAPNAAVVPLKWAHDARTGEPRYIHDPEVVEEGAECQCPACDLSLTPVLAGQPLRRNPTAHFRHPKGAQKDDCTLVAARLAAIRPLQERGFIDLPRRRMSASATGFSGQGYEGWAETGEERISIVSAVLNDHATALLTLPDGRELIVDLTGQRDAGSDGRGRAIVTLSLSDPAIAMMSPDEIRARLRLLPDIHWCAHWNDQALHAAASAQARQTAHDAMDAWGEAAEALFHRGLPLDLDPSVAQQWRRETLLHSEVKAILEQASQITTPGLYVEVTRYAPDEFGGEWEDNTLRAQWGTSSETLPLENTQLEQRQGSIVPDVICTLREPRPYIYGFTETWLDGAFEELIEDTHSSQQWPRTVLIEVTVTHGIDQEKLRRIRELNLPTLEIDIGSLGGRVTREGLRHLVVNETIGKRWIHHPTWQLLRQILDAELDQHPVTVRFQERLAELRRPRLLATPASEWGLIYLAAATEFHDTNTRIDKARRANRGEGPAPVLLGKDSEPWLRLIEAAEALAAHGYPGAADPEMVGVAGIVSRLLSIQHNRGIGYAFDTGYQVLNAITQSGPGYQQWHTLYTMAVKAYGLEARFTSKQAERYASWRQGIIDKVDAGDETHLRPAHYDAVLGILFPDMAPRLAKGYGRSLQLQ
;
A
#
# COMPACT_ATOMS: atom_id res chain seq x y z
N MET A 1 -2.01 33.31 -6.85
CA MET A 1 -3.28 33.89 -6.38
C MET A 1 -3.64 33.17 -5.09
N ALA A 2 -3.25 33.74 -3.95
CA ALA A 2 -3.42 33.13 -2.63
C ALA A 2 -4.82 33.45 -2.12
N GLN A 3 -5.66 32.42 -1.99
CA GLN A 3 -7.00 32.54 -1.41
C GLN A 3 -6.89 32.55 0.11
N GLY A 4 -7.63 33.49 0.71
CA GLY A 4 -7.45 33.98 2.06
C GLY A 4 -7.78 32.96 3.14
N SER A 5 -6.90 32.93 4.14
CA SER A 5 -7.22 32.43 5.48
C SER A 5 -8.29 33.34 6.08
N SER A 6 -9.53 32.87 6.10
CA SER A 6 -10.64 33.52 6.81
C SER A 6 -10.43 33.30 8.31
N ILE A 7 -9.70 34.21 8.94
CA ILE A 7 -9.67 34.33 10.39
C ILE A 7 -11.08 34.81 10.78
N TRP A 8 -11.88 33.92 11.37
CA TRP A 8 -13.15 34.30 11.98
C TRP A 8 -12.86 35.16 13.21
N GLN A 9 -12.85 36.48 13.01
CA GLN A 9 -12.98 37.44 14.10
C GLN A 9 -14.42 37.36 14.60
N VAL A 10 -14.60 36.95 15.85
CA VAL A 10 -15.85 37.15 16.56
C VAL A 10 -15.99 38.66 16.75
N GLU A 11 -16.84 39.30 15.95
CA GLU A 11 -17.34 40.65 16.25
C GLU A 11 -18.08 40.55 17.59
N THR A 12 -17.41 40.96 18.67
CA THR A 12 -18.10 41.31 19.90
C THR A 12 -18.91 42.56 19.59
N ASP A 13 -20.21 42.38 19.41
CA ASP A 13 -21.21 43.45 19.30
C ASP A 13 -20.90 44.55 20.33
N THR A 14 -20.29 45.64 19.89
CA THR A 14 -20.13 46.84 20.70
C THR A 14 -21.51 47.44 20.87
N ALA A 15 -22.12 47.18 22.03
CA ALA A 15 -23.33 47.88 22.45
C ALA A 15 -23.14 49.41 22.27
N PRO A 16 -24.18 50.13 21.82
CA PRO A 16 -24.07 51.56 21.57
C PRO A 16 -23.63 52.28 22.85
N ALA A 17 -22.49 52.97 22.78
CA ALA A 17 -21.94 53.71 23.90
C ALA A 17 -22.96 54.75 24.38
N ARG A 18 -23.50 54.56 25.60
CA ARG A 18 -24.18 55.64 26.32
C ARG A 18 -23.19 56.82 26.40
N PRO A 19 -23.63 58.07 26.18
CA PRO A 19 -22.77 59.22 26.37
C PRO A 19 -22.26 59.21 27.80
N ALA A 20 -20.96 58.97 27.97
CA ALA A 20 -20.34 58.94 29.28
C ALA A 20 -20.44 60.34 29.90
N PRO A 21 -20.84 60.46 31.17
CA PRO A 21 -20.82 61.75 31.85
C PRO A 21 -19.39 62.29 31.86
N ASN A 22 -19.23 63.58 31.58
CA ASN A 22 -17.92 64.24 31.57
C ASN A 22 -17.24 64.03 32.94
N ALA A 23 -16.06 63.40 32.95
CA ALA A 23 -15.32 63.06 34.17
C ALA A 23 -15.04 64.27 35.08
N ALA A 24 -14.94 65.47 34.50
CA ALA A 24 -14.76 66.73 35.22
C ALA A 24 -15.99 67.16 36.06
N VAL A 25 -17.16 66.56 35.82
CA VAL A 25 -18.45 66.90 36.46
C VAL A 25 -18.81 65.88 37.55
N VAL A 26 -18.12 64.75 37.60
CA VAL A 26 -18.38 63.69 38.59
C VAL A 26 -17.63 64.00 39.89
N PRO A 27 -18.33 64.19 41.03
CA PRO A 27 -17.69 64.45 42.31
C PRO A 27 -16.97 63.21 42.85
N LEU A 28 -15.78 63.42 43.42
CA LEU A 28 -14.93 62.38 43.98
C LEU A 28 -15.51 61.86 45.31
N LYS A 29 -15.92 60.60 45.39
CA LYS A 29 -16.45 60.00 46.64
C LYS A 29 -15.49 59.06 47.36
N TRP A 30 -14.33 58.79 46.76
CA TRP A 30 -13.38 57.79 47.21
C TRP A 30 -11.98 58.39 47.35
N ALA A 31 -11.25 57.96 48.37
CA ALA A 31 -9.89 58.39 48.69
C ALA A 31 -9.08 57.19 49.25
N HIS A 32 -7.76 57.33 49.31
CA HIS A 32 -6.92 56.48 50.17
C HIS A 32 -6.79 57.12 51.55
N ASP A 33 -6.77 56.29 52.59
CA ASP A 33 -6.17 56.68 53.86
C ASP A 33 -4.64 56.67 53.71
N ALA A 34 -3.98 57.81 53.90
CA ALA A 34 -2.54 57.99 53.76
C ALA A 34 -1.73 57.08 54.70
N ARG A 35 -2.33 56.70 55.84
CA ARG A 35 -1.63 55.93 56.87
C ARG A 35 -1.75 54.43 56.66
N THR A 36 -2.92 53.95 56.25
CA THR A 36 -3.20 52.51 56.09
C THR A 36 -3.20 52.07 54.63
N GLY A 37 -3.32 53.00 53.68
CA GLY A 37 -3.53 52.72 52.27
C GLY A 37 -4.95 52.21 51.95
N GLU A 38 -5.85 52.13 52.94
CA GLU A 38 -7.17 51.55 52.74
C GLU A 38 -8.09 52.48 51.91
N PRO A 39 -8.91 51.91 51.01
CA PRO A 39 -9.92 52.67 50.26
C PRO A 39 -11.03 53.19 51.18
N ARG A 40 -11.10 54.51 51.31
CA ARG A 40 -12.11 55.21 52.11
C ARG A 40 -13.21 55.81 51.24
N TYR A 41 -14.46 55.49 51.56
CA TYR A 41 -15.65 56.14 51.02
C TYR A 41 -15.96 57.39 51.85
N ILE A 42 -16.48 58.44 51.22
CA ILE A 42 -16.77 59.74 51.86
C ILE A 42 -17.72 59.68 53.09
N HIS A 43 -18.43 58.56 53.26
CA HIS A 43 -19.34 58.33 54.39
C HIS A 43 -18.86 57.26 55.36
N ASP A 44 -17.63 56.76 55.22
CA ASP A 44 -17.04 55.85 56.20
C ASP A 44 -16.91 56.54 57.58
N PRO A 45 -17.14 55.81 58.68
CA PRO A 45 -16.97 56.35 60.04
C PRO A 45 -15.63 57.05 60.24
N GLU A 46 -14.54 56.47 59.75
CA GLU A 46 -13.19 57.00 59.86
C GLU A 46 -12.99 58.33 59.12
N VAL A 47 -13.75 58.58 58.06
CA VAL A 47 -13.73 59.85 57.32
C VAL A 47 -14.63 60.89 58.01
N VAL A 48 -15.78 60.46 58.53
CA VAL A 48 -16.76 61.33 59.21
C VAL A 48 -16.21 61.83 60.55
N GLU A 49 -15.46 60.99 61.26
CA GLU A 49 -14.86 61.29 62.56
C GLU A 49 -13.45 61.93 62.45
N GLU A 50 -13.04 62.32 61.23
CA GLU A 50 -11.70 62.90 60.94
C GLU A 50 -10.51 62.00 61.35
N GLY A 51 -10.73 60.69 61.47
CA GLY A 51 -9.73 59.70 61.86
C GLY A 51 -8.82 59.20 60.72
N ALA A 52 -9.18 59.46 59.46
CA ALA A 52 -8.44 59.04 58.27
C ALA A 52 -7.81 60.22 57.51
N GLU A 53 -6.52 60.11 57.15
CA GLU A 53 -5.82 61.12 56.34
C GLU A 53 -6.10 60.88 54.85
N CYS A 54 -7.15 61.51 54.30
CA CYS A 54 -7.59 61.20 52.94
C CYS A 54 -6.69 61.80 51.85
N GLN A 55 -6.21 60.99 50.91
CA GLN A 55 -5.42 61.36 49.75
C GLN A 55 -6.06 60.90 48.43
N CYS A 56 -5.81 61.65 47.35
CA CYS A 56 -6.27 61.27 46.02
C CYS A 56 -5.46 60.10 45.48
N PRO A 57 -6.09 59.00 45.02
CA PRO A 57 -5.36 57.84 44.51
C PRO A 57 -4.69 58.06 43.14
N ALA A 58 -4.88 59.22 42.50
CA ALA A 58 -4.32 59.53 41.18
C ALA A 58 -3.17 60.54 41.21
N CYS A 59 -3.25 61.55 42.09
CA CYS A 59 -2.28 62.64 42.15
C CYS A 59 -1.62 62.79 43.53
N ASP A 60 -1.94 61.91 44.48
CA ASP A 60 -1.43 61.85 45.85
C ASP A 60 -1.64 63.13 46.69
N LEU A 61 -2.39 64.10 46.16
CA LEU A 61 -2.74 65.31 46.90
C LEU A 61 -3.71 65.01 48.03
N SER A 62 -3.49 65.64 49.19
CA SER A 62 -4.41 65.57 50.33
C SER A 62 -5.79 66.12 49.97
N LEU A 63 -6.83 65.37 50.35
CA LEU A 63 -8.22 65.65 50.05
C LEU A 63 -8.97 66.12 51.30
N THR A 64 -9.81 67.14 51.15
CA THR A 64 -10.72 67.59 52.22
C THR A 64 -12.10 66.95 52.04
N PRO A 65 -12.62 66.18 53.02
CA PRO A 65 -14.00 65.70 52.97
C PRO A 65 -14.99 66.87 53.12
N VAL A 66 -15.98 66.94 52.23
CA VAL A 66 -17.03 67.96 52.23
C VAL A 66 -18.38 67.27 52.37
N LEU A 67 -19.13 67.63 53.41
CA LEU A 67 -20.46 67.05 53.73
C LEU A 67 -20.42 65.53 53.99
N ALA A 68 -19.30 65.01 54.48
CA ALA A 68 -19.19 63.64 54.99
C ALA A 68 -20.28 63.37 56.06
N GLY A 69 -20.76 62.12 56.13
CA GLY A 69 -21.86 61.74 57.03
C GLY A 69 -23.27 62.17 56.61
N GLN A 70 -23.45 62.82 55.45
CA GLN A 70 -24.78 63.20 54.90
C GLN A 70 -25.15 62.41 53.61
N PRO A 71 -25.30 61.06 53.65
CA PRO A 71 -25.46 60.23 52.45
C PRO A 71 -26.76 60.47 51.66
N LEU A 72 -27.81 60.98 52.30
CA LEU A 72 -29.11 61.25 51.65
C LEU A 72 -29.12 62.58 50.87
N ARG A 73 -28.11 63.44 51.03
CA ARG A 73 -28.08 64.78 50.42
C ARG A 73 -27.54 64.71 48.98
N ARG A 74 -28.37 65.14 48.02
CA ARG A 74 -28.07 65.01 46.59
C ARG A 74 -27.57 66.28 45.90
N ASN A 75 -27.84 67.48 46.43
CA ASN A 75 -27.36 68.73 45.81
C ASN A 75 -27.07 69.85 46.86
N PRO A 76 -25.81 70.29 47.03
CA PRO A 76 -24.60 69.60 46.57
C PRO A 76 -24.47 68.26 47.31
N THR A 77 -23.96 67.24 46.62
CA THR A 77 -23.68 65.94 47.22
C THR A 77 -22.35 65.95 47.97
N ALA A 78 -22.17 65.05 48.95
CA ALA A 78 -20.91 64.89 49.67
C ALA A 78 -19.76 64.53 48.73
N HIS A 79 -18.55 65.04 48.94
CA HIS A 79 -17.42 64.73 48.07
C HIS A 79 -16.10 65.09 48.72
N PHE A 80 -15.02 64.51 48.21
CA PHE A 80 -13.66 64.94 48.49
C PHE A 80 -13.27 66.09 47.56
N ARG A 81 -12.65 67.12 48.15
CA ARG A 81 -12.21 68.32 47.45
C ARG A 81 -10.69 68.41 47.42
N HIS A 82 -10.15 68.60 46.22
CA HIS A 82 -8.73 68.88 45.99
C HIS A 82 -8.33 70.32 46.40
N PRO A 83 -7.04 70.57 46.68
CA PRO A 83 -6.50 71.92 46.82
C PRO A 83 -6.73 72.79 45.56
N LYS A 84 -6.78 74.12 45.73
CA LYS A 84 -6.94 75.05 44.60
C LYS A 84 -5.79 74.90 43.60
N GLY A 85 -6.11 74.75 42.31
CA GLY A 85 -5.14 74.70 41.20
C GLY A 85 -4.75 73.31 40.71
N ALA A 86 -5.26 72.24 41.31
CA ALA A 86 -4.98 70.87 40.88
C ALA A 86 -5.62 70.53 39.51
N GLN A 87 -4.89 69.82 38.65
CA GLN A 87 -5.39 69.23 37.40
C GLN A 87 -6.17 67.95 37.72
N LYS A 88 -7.38 67.79 37.17
CA LYS A 88 -8.39 66.84 37.70
C LYS A 88 -8.79 65.72 36.74
N ASP A 89 -8.32 65.76 35.50
CA ASP A 89 -9.00 65.09 34.38
C ASP A 89 -9.00 63.55 34.50
N ASP A 90 -8.04 62.97 35.22
CA ASP A 90 -7.94 61.50 35.44
C ASP A 90 -8.32 61.04 36.86
N CYS A 91 -8.50 61.96 37.82
CA CYS A 91 -8.65 61.60 39.24
C CYS A 91 -9.94 60.83 39.55
N THR A 92 -11.04 61.17 38.87
CA THR A 92 -12.34 60.52 39.08
C THR A 92 -12.34 59.07 38.59
N LEU A 93 -11.62 58.80 37.50
CA LEU A 93 -11.57 57.50 36.87
C LEU A 93 -10.69 56.52 37.67
N VAL A 94 -9.57 56.99 38.20
CA VAL A 94 -8.74 56.21 39.14
C VAL A 94 -9.49 55.93 40.45
N ALA A 95 -10.29 56.88 40.94
CA ALA A 95 -11.14 56.65 42.11
C ALA A 95 -12.27 55.65 41.87
N ALA A 96 -12.84 55.59 40.66
CA ALA A 96 -13.78 54.53 40.28
C ALA A 96 -13.12 53.14 40.34
N ARG A 97 -11.89 53.03 39.85
CA ARG A 97 -11.09 51.78 39.89
C ARG A 97 -10.76 51.38 41.33
N LEU A 98 -10.36 52.33 42.17
CA LEU A 98 -10.13 52.11 43.60
C LEU A 98 -11.41 51.62 44.32
N ALA A 99 -12.55 52.22 44.01
CA ALA A 99 -13.84 51.87 44.60
C ALA A 99 -14.24 50.40 44.32
N ALA A 100 -13.75 49.81 43.23
CA ALA A 100 -13.98 48.40 42.90
C ALA A 100 -13.12 47.42 43.72
N ILE A 101 -12.03 47.86 44.34
CA ILE A 101 -11.12 47.00 45.13
C ILE A 101 -11.73 46.63 46.48
N ARG A 102 -12.37 47.58 47.16
CA ARG A 102 -12.94 47.34 48.49
C ARG A 102 -13.97 46.20 48.51
N PRO A 103 -14.95 46.14 47.58
CA PRO A 103 -15.83 44.98 47.48
C PRO A 103 -15.12 43.63 47.24
N LEU A 104 -13.97 43.61 46.55
CA LEU A 104 -13.18 42.39 46.36
C LEU A 104 -12.51 41.96 47.66
N GLN A 105 -12.00 42.92 48.45
CA GLN A 105 -11.44 42.69 49.79
C GLN A 105 -12.51 42.21 50.79
N GLU A 106 -13.69 42.83 50.81
CA GLU A 106 -14.76 42.53 51.77
C GLU A 106 -15.51 41.22 51.46
N ARG A 107 -15.64 40.83 50.18
CA ARG A 107 -16.29 39.57 49.79
C ARG A 107 -15.41 38.34 49.93
N GLY A 108 -14.11 38.50 49.69
CA GLY A 108 -13.14 37.41 49.72
C GLY A 108 -13.28 36.37 48.60
N PHE A 109 -13.96 36.65 47.46
CA PHE A 109 -13.96 35.78 46.27
C PHE A 109 -14.21 36.52 44.95
N ILE A 110 -13.76 35.92 43.84
CA ILE A 110 -13.99 36.33 42.43
C ILE A 110 -14.51 35.15 41.61
N ASP A 111 -15.45 35.43 40.70
CA ASP A 111 -15.94 34.47 39.70
C ASP A 111 -15.13 34.62 38.41
N LEU A 112 -14.40 33.59 38.02
CA LEU A 112 -13.56 33.57 36.84
C LEU A 112 -14.27 32.86 35.68
N PRO A 113 -14.19 33.42 34.46
CA PRO A 113 -14.85 32.85 33.29
C PRO A 113 -14.15 31.56 32.84
N ARG A 114 -14.86 30.73 32.07
CA ARG A 114 -14.26 29.59 31.35
C ARG A 114 -13.08 30.04 30.48
N ARG A 115 -12.05 29.21 30.40
CA ARG A 115 -10.91 29.40 29.50
C ARG A 115 -10.84 28.27 28.50
N ARG A 116 -11.05 28.57 27.22
CA ARG A 116 -10.91 27.62 26.10
C ARG A 116 -9.74 28.02 25.20
N MET A 117 -8.96 27.04 24.75
CA MET A 117 -7.86 27.19 23.80
C MET A 117 -7.96 26.15 22.70
N SER A 118 -7.53 26.52 21.50
CA SER A 118 -7.28 25.60 20.39
C SER A 118 -5.79 25.46 20.09
N ALA A 119 -5.45 24.35 19.44
CA ALA A 119 -4.17 24.14 18.79
C ALA A 119 -4.40 23.35 17.50
N SER A 120 -3.48 23.48 16.54
CA SER A 120 -3.52 22.73 15.28
C SER A 120 -2.32 21.82 15.12
N ALA A 121 -2.53 20.70 14.43
CA ALA A 121 -1.48 19.78 13.97
C ALA A 121 -1.65 19.52 12.48
N THR A 122 -0.54 19.40 11.74
CA THR A 122 -0.56 19.06 10.32
C THR A 122 -0.20 17.59 10.15
N GLY A 123 -1.07 16.81 9.52
CA GLY A 123 -0.82 15.39 9.23
C GLY A 123 0.04 15.17 7.99
N PHE A 124 0.44 13.92 7.74
CA PHE A 124 1.28 13.52 6.60
C PHE A 124 0.63 13.84 5.25
N SER A 125 -0.70 13.88 5.16
CA SER A 125 -1.45 14.29 3.98
C SER A 125 -1.47 15.80 3.73
N GLY A 126 -0.92 16.59 4.66
CA GLY A 126 -0.98 18.06 4.65
C GLY A 126 -2.25 18.63 5.27
N GLN A 127 -3.16 17.79 5.78
CA GLN A 127 -4.39 18.22 6.43
C GLN A 127 -4.12 18.86 7.80
N GLY A 128 -4.85 19.93 8.11
CA GLY A 128 -4.92 20.50 9.45
C GLY A 128 -5.94 19.77 10.33
N TYR A 129 -5.53 19.43 11.54
CA TYR A 129 -6.34 18.86 12.62
C TYR A 129 -6.40 19.85 13.77
N GLU A 130 -7.59 20.12 14.29
CA GLU A 130 -7.78 21.00 15.45
C GLU A 130 -8.06 20.20 16.72
N GLY A 131 -7.46 20.63 17.82
CA GLY A 131 -7.76 20.16 19.17
C GLY A 131 -8.18 21.32 20.05
N TRP A 132 -8.98 21.02 21.07
CA TRP A 132 -9.57 22.00 21.98
C TRP A 132 -9.40 21.54 23.43
N ALA A 133 -8.90 22.43 24.27
CA ALA A 133 -8.85 22.20 25.71
C ALA A 133 -9.54 23.33 26.44
N GLU A 134 -10.23 23.01 27.53
CA GLU A 134 -10.90 24.00 28.34
C GLU A 134 -10.74 23.76 29.84
N THR A 135 -10.81 24.86 30.60
CA THR A 135 -11.03 24.88 32.04
C THR A 135 -12.38 25.56 32.28
N GLY A 136 -13.21 24.96 33.12
CA GLY A 136 -14.54 25.48 33.46
C GLY A 136 -14.50 26.80 34.22
N GLU A 137 -15.66 27.40 34.43
CA GLU A 137 -15.82 28.56 35.31
C GLU A 137 -15.46 28.19 36.75
N GLU A 138 -14.77 29.09 37.45
CA GLU A 138 -14.24 28.82 38.79
C GLU A 138 -14.49 30.02 39.72
N ARG A 139 -15.06 29.75 40.91
CA ARG A 139 -15.15 30.74 41.99
C ARG A 139 -13.95 30.57 42.92
N ILE A 140 -13.06 31.55 42.95
CA ILE A 140 -11.83 31.49 43.75
C ILE A 140 -11.87 32.51 44.89
N SER A 141 -11.48 32.10 46.10
CA SER A 141 -11.33 33.00 47.24
C SER A 141 -10.12 33.95 47.07
N ILE A 142 -10.20 35.15 47.65
CA ILE A 142 -9.15 36.17 47.61
C ILE A 142 -8.62 36.38 49.03
N VAL A 143 -7.30 36.28 49.20
CA VAL A 143 -6.61 36.57 50.48
C VAL A 143 -6.31 38.04 50.63
N SER A 144 -5.86 38.69 49.55
CA SER A 144 -5.60 40.13 49.51
C SER A 144 -5.86 40.69 48.12
N ALA A 145 -6.28 41.95 48.07
CA ALA A 145 -6.44 42.71 46.83
C ALA A 145 -5.79 44.07 47.02
N VAL A 146 -4.82 44.44 46.19
CA VAL A 146 -4.09 45.72 46.32
C VAL A 146 -4.00 46.37 44.95
N LEU A 147 -4.16 47.69 44.89
CA LEU A 147 -3.93 48.45 43.68
C LEU A 147 -2.43 48.43 43.37
N ASN A 148 -2.04 47.91 42.20
CA ASN A 148 -0.64 47.84 41.78
C ASN A 148 -0.21 49.13 41.07
N ASP A 149 -1.10 49.69 40.25
CA ASP A 149 -0.96 51.00 39.62
C ASP A 149 -2.36 51.58 39.32
N HIS A 150 -2.45 52.76 38.70
CA HIS A 150 -3.73 53.39 38.39
C HIS A 150 -4.64 52.59 37.43
N ALA A 151 -4.15 51.52 36.81
CA ALA A 151 -4.83 50.70 35.81
C ALA A 151 -5.03 49.25 36.24
N THR A 152 -4.30 48.75 37.24
CA THR A 152 -4.26 47.32 37.59
C THR A 152 -4.35 47.08 39.09
N ALA A 153 -4.98 45.97 39.45
CA ALA A 153 -4.96 45.42 40.80
C ALA A 153 -4.31 44.04 40.84
N LEU A 154 -3.59 43.76 41.93
CA LEU A 154 -3.00 42.47 42.21
C LEU A 154 -3.85 41.76 43.28
N LEU A 155 -4.35 40.58 42.93
CA LEU A 155 -5.07 39.68 43.84
C LEU A 155 -4.16 38.52 44.22
N THR A 156 -4.06 38.23 45.52
CA THR A 156 -3.36 37.04 46.03
C THR A 156 -4.38 35.96 46.40
N LEU A 157 -4.15 34.75 45.90
CA LEU A 157 -5.01 33.59 46.12
C LEU A 157 -4.52 32.74 47.34
N PRO A 158 -5.37 31.89 47.95
CA PRO A 158 -5.00 31.07 49.11
C PRO A 158 -3.83 30.11 48.89
N ASP A 159 -3.61 29.69 47.65
CA ASP A 159 -2.50 28.81 47.25
C ASP A 159 -1.21 29.56 46.90
N GLY A 160 -1.19 30.89 47.08
CA GLY A 160 -0.05 31.76 46.80
C GLY A 160 0.06 32.22 45.35
N ARG A 161 -0.84 31.80 44.45
CA ARG A 161 -0.89 32.34 43.08
C ARG A 161 -1.33 33.80 43.09
N GLU A 162 -0.84 34.55 42.12
CA GLU A 162 -1.16 35.97 41.92
C GLU A 162 -1.95 36.17 40.62
N LEU A 163 -3.05 36.91 40.71
CA LEU A 163 -3.94 37.27 39.60
C LEU A 163 -3.93 38.79 39.43
N ILE A 164 -3.55 39.27 38.25
CA ILE A 164 -3.65 40.69 37.91
C ILE A 164 -5.04 40.95 37.30
N VAL A 165 -5.74 41.94 37.82
CA VAL A 165 -6.99 42.45 37.26
C VAL A 165 -6.69 43.77 36.58
N ASP A 166 -6.78 43.82 35.25
CA ASP A 166 -6.78 45.06 34.49
C ASP A 166 -8.12 45.76 34.65
N LEU A 167 -8.13 46.96 35.23
CA LEU A 167 -9.33 47.72 35.57
C LEU A 167 -9.72 48.70 34.45
N THR A 168 -9.03 48.65 33.31
CA THR A 168 -9.27 49.53 32.17
C THR A 168 -10.22 48.92 31.14
N GLY A 169 -10.30 47.59 31.04
CA GLY A 169 -11.05 46.92 29.99
C GLY A 169 -10.35 46.94 28.62
N GLN A 170 -9.10 47.42 28.53
CA GLN A 170 -8.44 47.73 27.26
C GLN A 170 -7.22 46.86 26.96
N ARG A 171 -6.91 45.87 27.81
CA ARG A 171 -5.74 45.01 27.61
C ARG A 171 -6.02 43.89 26.60
N ASP A 172 -5.14 43.77 25.61
CA ASP A 172 -5.19 42.73 24.58
C ASP A 172 -5.08 41.31 25.17
N ALA A 173 -5.78 40.37 24.53
CA ALA A 173 -5.64 38.95 24.80
C ALA A 173 -4.26 38.47 24.32
N GLY A 174 -3.44 37.90 25.23
CA GLY A 174 -2.12 37.37 24.92
C GLY A 174 -0.93 38.06 25.60
N SER A 175 -1.14 38.99 26.54
CA SER A 175 -0.03 39.54 27.34
C SER A 175 0.64 38.41 28.13
N ASP A 176 1.94 38.18 27.96
CA ASP A 176 2.68 37.00 28.44
C ASP A 176 2.70 36.78 29.96
N GLY A 177 2.18 37.72 30.74
CA GLY A 177 1.79 37.55 32.14
C GLY A 177 2.93 37.21 33.10
N ARG A 178 4.18 37.02 32.65
CA ARG A 178 5.38 36.68 33.43
C ARG A 178 5.08 35.78 34.66
N GLY A 179 4.31 34.71 34.44
CA GLY A 179 3.95 33.72 35.47
C GLY A 179 2.68 34.01 36.30
N ARG A 180 2.02 35.15 36.07
CA ARG A 180 0.73 35.55 36.67
C ARG A 180 -0.38 35.45 35.64
N ALA A 181 -1.58 35.12 36.09
CA ALA A 181 -2.76 35.22 35.24
C ALA A 181 -3.30 36.65 35.22
N ILE A 182 -4.01 37.00 34.14
CA ILE A 182 -4.52 38.34 33.90
C ILE A 182 -5.97 38.23 33.41
N VAL A 183 -6.88 38.88 34.13
CA VAL A 183 -8.25 39.14 33.66
C VAL A 183 -8.47 40.62 33.50
N THR A 184 -9.36 41.02 32.61
CA THR A 184 -9.79 42.43 32.53
C THR A 184 -11.19 42.62 33.10
N LEU A 185 -11.42 43.83 33.59
CA LEU A 185 -12.67 44.32 34.13
C LEU A 185 -12.87 45.75 33.63
N SER A 186 -13.89 45.96 32.78
CA SER A 186 -14.19 47.27 32.22
C SER A 186 -14.82 48.20 33.27
N LEU A 187 -14.00 49.08 33.86
CA LEU A 187 -14.43 50.12 34.81
C LEU A 187 -14.27 51.53 34.24
N SER A 188 -14.58 51.69 32.95
CA SER A 188 -14.38 52.94 32.20
C SER A 188 -15.50 53.98 32.39
N ASP A 189 -16.52 53.67 33.20
CA ASP A 189 -17.65 54.56 33.49
C ASP A 189 -17.35 55.43 34.73
N PRO A 190 -17.12 56.75 34.58
CA PRO A 190 -16.82 57.63 35.71
C PRO A 190 -17.96 57.67 36.74
N ALA A 191 -19.20 57.33 36.37
CA ALA A 191 -20.32 57.28 37.30
C ALA A 191 -20.16 56.22 38.40
N ILE A 192 -19.26 55.23 38.22
CA ILE A 192 -18.95 54.23 39.25
C ILE A 192 -18.34 54.90 40.48
N ALA A 193 -17.55 55.97 40.31
CA ALA A 193 -16.99 56.73 41.43
C ALA A 193 -18.06 57.42 42.30
N MET A 194 -19.30 57.52 41.84
CA MET A 194 -20.42 58.09 42.60
C MET A 194 -21.21 57.05 43.40
N MET A 195 -21.01 55.76 43.13
CA MET A 195 -21.80 54.69 43.71
C MET A 195 -21.36 54.42 45.15
N SER A 196 -22.33 54.09 45.99
CA SER A 196 -22.07 53.56 47.34
C SER A 196 -21.41 52.17 47.26
N PRO A 197 -20.72 51.72 48.32
CA PRO A 197 -20.14 50.37 48.38
C PRO A 197 -21.15 49.27 48.02
N ASP A 198 -22.41 49.41 48.42
CA ASP A 198 -23.50 48.45 48.18
C ASP A 198 -23.92 48.39 46.71
N GLU A 199 -24.01 49.56 46.06
CA GLU A 199 -24.34 49.67 44.63
C GLU A 199 -23.20 49.12 43.76
N ILE A 200 -21.94 49.38 44.13
CA ILE A 200 -20.77 48.78 43.47
C ILE A 200 -20.80 47.27 43.66
N ARG A 201 -21.10 46.77 44.87
CA ARG A 201 -21.27 45.33 45.14
C ARG A 201 -22.35 44.70 44.25
N ALA A 202 -23.49 45.35 44.07
CA ALA A 202 -24.56 44.85 43.20
C ALA A 202 -24.12 44.80 41.73
N ARG A 203 -23.38 45.82 41.27
CA ARG A 203 -22.90 45.91 39.89
C ARG A 203 -21.77 44.91 39.58
N LEU A 204 -20.86 44.67 40.53
CA LEU A 204 -19.81 43.64 40.42
C LEU A 204 -20.37 42.21 40.39
N ARG A 205 -21.62 41.95 40.80
CA ARG A 205 -22.27 40.62 40.66
C ARG A 205 -22.81 40.34 39.26
N LEU A 206 -23.08 41.38 38.48
CA LEU A 206 -23.84 41.31 37.24
C LEU A 206 -22.97 41.60 36.01
N LEU A 207 -21.64 41.51 36.14
CA LEU A 207 -20.71 41.84 35.08
C LEU A 207 -20.77 40.80 33.95
N PRO A 208 -21.06 41.21 32.70
CA PRO A 208 -20.95 40.34 31.54
C PRO A 208 -19.52 40.25 30.97
N ASP A 209 -18.57 41.07 31.43
CA ASP A 209 -17.33 41.36 30.68
C ASP A 209 -16.02 41.05 31.46
N ILE A 210 -15.96 39.93 32.20
CA ILE A 210 -14.67 39.40 32.64
C ILE A 210 -14.16 38.45 31.56
N HIS A 211 -12.99 38.72 31.00
CA HIS A 211 -12.31 37.82 30.09
C HIS A 211 -10.83 37.64 30.44
N TRP A 212 -10.28 36.49 30.06
CA TRP A 212 -8.87 36.19 30.23
C TRP A 212 -8.03 36.96 29.21
N CYS A 213 -7.01 37.67 29.69
CA CYS A 213 -5.90 38.16 28.87
C CYS A 213 -4.75 37.16 28.87
N ALA A 214 -4.54 36.47 29.99
CA ALA A 214 -3.57 35.38 30.16
C ALA A 214 -4.00 34.47 31.30
N HIS A 215 -3.77 33.17 31.19
CA HIS A 215 -4.15 32.20 32.23
C HIS A 215 -2.94 31.37 32.67
N TRP A 216 -2.87 31.02 33.97
CA TRP A 216 -1.77 30.22 34.52
C TRP A 216 -1.65 28.84 33.86
N ASN A 217 -2.75 28.28 33.36
CA ASN A 217 -2.76 27.00 32.62
C ASN A 217 -2.69 27.17 31.10
N ASP A 218 -2.45 28.36 30.53
CA ASP A 218 -2.44 28.52 29.07
C ASP A 218 -1.47 27.54 28.39
N GLN A 219 -0.27 27.34 28.98
CA GLN A 219 0.70 26.36 28.47
C GLN A 219 0.17 24.92 28.55
N ALA A 220 -0.47 24.54 29.66
CA ALA A 220 -1.03 23.20 29.85
C ALA A 220 -2.25 22.94 28.95
N LEU A 221 -3.13 23.94 28.80
CA LEU A 221 -4.28 23.88 27.90
C LEU A 221 -3.84 23.79 26.44
N HIS A 222 -2.86 24.59 26.03
CA HIS A 222 -2.29 24.50 24.69
C HIS A 222 -1.63 23.14 24.44
N ALA A 223 -0.90 22.59 25.42
CA ALA A 223 -0.33 21.26 25.34
C ALA A 223 -1.40 20.16 25.22
N ALA A 224 -2.50 20.25 25.98
CA ALA A 224 -3.62 19.33 25.92
C ALA A 224 -4.36 19.42 24.57
N ALA A 225 -4.63 20.64 24.07
CA ALA A 225 -5.20 20.86 22.75
C ALA A 225 -4.29 20.30 21.64
N SER A 226 -2.98 20.50 21.75
CA SER A 226 -1.99 19.97 20.79
C SER A 226 -1.89 18.45 20.84
N ALA A 227 -2.03 17.85 22.03
CA ALA A 227 -2.10 16.40 22.19
C ALA A 227 -3.37 15.84 21.54
N GLN A 228 -4.52 16.47 21.75
CA GLN A 228 -5.77 16.07 21.11
C GLN A 228 -5.70 16.21 19.59
N ALA A 229 -5.17 17.31 19.05
CA ALA A 229 -5.01 17.49 17.60
C ALA A 229 -4.14 16.37 16.97
N ARG A 230 -3.02 16.03 17.62
CA ARG A 230 -2.14 14.92 17.20
C ARG A 230 -2.83 13.56 17.33
N GLN A 231 -3.61 13.33 18.38
CA GLN A 231 -4.37 12.09 18.54
C GLN A 231 -5.42 11.94 17.43
N THR A 232 -6.15 13.01 17.09
CA THR A 232 -7.11 13.00 15.98
C THR A 232 -6.41 12.71 14.65
N ALA A 233 -5.23 13.28 14.41
CA ALA A 233 -4.43 12.97 13.22
C ALA A 233 -3.99 11.50 13.19
N HIS A 234 -3.57 10.95 14.33
CA HIS A 234 -3.20 9.55 14.49
C HIS A 234 -4.37 8.61 14.23
N ASP A 235 -5.55 8.91 14.80
CA ASP A 235 -6.78 8.12 14.62
C ASP A 235 -7.27 8.16 13.16
N ALA A 236 -6.99 9.26 12.46
CA ALA A 236 -7.25 9.43 11.04
C ALA A 236 -6.19 8.79 10.12
N MET A 237 -5.22 8.03 10.67
CA MET A 237 -4.09 7.46 9.94
C MET A 237 -3.26 8.51 9.18
N ASP A 238 -3.05 9.67 9.78
CA ASP A 238 -2.30 10.77 9.18
C ASP A 238 -1.16 11.29 10.07
N ALA A 239 -0.84 10.55 11.14
CA ALA A 239 0.30 10.80 12.01
C ALA A 239 0.72 9.51 12.75
N TRP A 240 1.94 9.47 13.28
CA TRP A 240 2.39 8.45 14.22
C TRP A 240 3.05 9.10 15.46
N GLY A 241 3.38 8.30 16.47
CA GLY A 241 4.06 8.78 17.68
C GLY A 241 5.55 9.10 17.50
N GLU A 242 6.12 9.82 18.46
CA GLU A 242 7.53 10.23 18.52
C GLU A 242 8.52 9.07 18.34
N ALA A 243 8.21 7.90 18.89
CA ALA A 243 9.09 6.72 18.77
C ALA A 243 9.21 6.22 17.31
N ALA A 244 8.10 6.26 16.56
CA ALA A 244 8.08 5.89 15.15
C ALA A 244 8.79 6.95 14.30
N GLU A 245 8.62 8.24 14.62
CA GLU A 245 9.34 9.34 13.96
C GLU A 245 10.86 9.19 14.13
N ALA A 246 11.33 8.86 15.34
CA ALA A 246 12.75 8.63 15.60
C ALA A 246 13.34 7.40 14.90
N LEU A 247 12.51 6.40 14.55
CA LEU A 247 12.93 5.25 13.75
C LEU A 247 12.99 5.62 12.26
N PHE A 248 11.98 6.32 11.77
CA PHE A 248 11.93 6.81 10.39
C PHE A 248 13.15 7.68 10.06
N HIS A 249 13.49 8.65 10.92
CA HIS A 249 14.64 9.52 10.72
C HIS A 249 16.00 8.81 10.68
N ARG A 250 16.15 7.66 11.36
CA ARG A 250 17.40 6.88 11.34
C ARG A 250 17.70 6.28 9.97
N GLY A 251 16.68 6.08 9.13
CA GLY A 251 16.81 5.51 7.80
C GLY A 251 16.88 6.53 6.67
N LEU A 252 16.75 7.83 6.95
CA LEU A 252 16.70 8.86 5.91
C LEU A 252 18.09 9.29 5.42
N PRO A 253 18.25 9.56 4.11
CA PRO A 253 19.40 10.31 3.60
C PRO A 253 19.48 11.71 4.23
N LEU A 254 20.70 12.21 4.47
CA LEU A 254 20.94 13.50 5.13
C LEU A 254 20.40 14.72 4.34
N ASP A 255 20.28 14.61 3.01
CA ASP A 255 19.91 15.70 2.09
C ASP A 255 18.53 15.52 1.45
N LEU A 256 17.59 14.85 2.12
CA LEU A 256 16.26 14.57 1.56
C LEU A 256 15.36 15.83 1.56
N ASP A 257 14.69 16.08 0.43
CA ASP A 257 13.68 17.14 0.33
C ASP A 257 12.54 16.92 1.35
N PRO A 258 12.12 17.95 2.12
CA PRO A 258 11.04 17.82 3.11
C PRO A 258 9.72 17.28 2.56
N SER A 259 9.37 17.61 1.30
CA SER A 259 8.15 17.13 0.64
C SER A 259 8.23 15.64 0.32
N VAL A 260 9.40 15.16 -0.11
CA VAL A 260 9.68 13.73 -0.34
C VAL A 260 9.64 12.97 0.99
N ALA A 261 10.24 13.53 2.04
CA ALA A 261 10.16 12.95 3.38
C ALA A 261 8.71 12.82 3.87
N GLN A 262 7.86 13.82 3.62
CA GLN A 262 6.44 13.78 3.96
C GLN A 262 5.70 12.67 3.19
N GLN A 263 5.95 12.53 1.90
CA GLN A 263 5.39 11.45 1.09
C GLN A 263 5.80 10.06 1.63
N TRP A 264 7.08 9.88 1.95
CA TRP A 264 7.60 8.62 2.48
C TRP A 264 7.01 8.27 3.86
N ARG A 265 6.70 9.24 4.72
CA ARG A 265 5.99 8.98 5.98
C ARG A 265 4.63 8.35 5.74
N ARG A 266 3.86 8.95 4.82
CA ARG A 266 2.54 8.43 4.45
C ARG A 266 2.62 7.04 3.85
N GLU A 267 3.59 6.79 2.97
CA GLU A 267 3.81 5.48 2.37
C GLU A 267 4.17 4.42 3.42
N THR A 268 5.12 4.75 4.31
CA THR A 268 5.56 3.86 5.39
C THR A 268 4.40 3.52 6.33
N LEU A 269 3.59 4.52 6.70
CA LEU A 269 2.41 4.33 7.55
C LEU A 269 1.41 3.37 6.89
N LEU A 270 1.03 3.63 5.64
CA LEU A 270 0.08 2.78 4.91
C LEU A 270 0.61 1.34 4.74
N HIS A 271 1.88 1.18 4.35
CA HIS A 271 2.52 -0.12 4.17
C HIS A 271 2.51 -0.94 5.46
N SER A 272 2.91 -0.31 6.58
CA SER A 272 2.92 -0.95 7.90
C SER A 272 1.52 -1.32 8.40
N GLU A 273 0.52 -0.47 8.15
CA GLU A 273 -0.85 -0.73 8.60
C GLU A 273 -1.49 -1.88 7.80
N VAL A 274 -1.26 -1.96 6.48
CA VAL A 274 -1.73 -3.10 5.68
C VAL A 274 -1.14 -4.42 6.19
N LYS A 275 0.17 -4.43 6.50
CA LYS A 275 0.83 -5.59 7.10
C LYS A 275 0.20 -5.98 8.43
N ALA A 276 -0.05 -5.01 9.32
CA ALA A 276 -0.70 -5.26 10.61
C ALA A 276 -2.15 -5.78 10.44
N ILE A 277 -2.90 -5.26 9.47
CA ILE A 277 -4.24 -5.75 9.14
C ILE A 277 -4.17 -7.22 8.68
N LEU A 278 -3.25 -7.54 7.78
CA LEU A 278 -3.09 -8.90 7.25
C LEU A 278 -2.62 -9.90 8.32
N GLU A 279 -1.75 -9.47 9.24
CA GLU A 279 -1.31 -10.27 10.38
C GLU A 279 -2.47 -10.67 11.30
N GLN A 280 -3.45 -9.78 11.47
CA GLN A 280 -4.64 -10.00 12.29
C GLN A 280 -5.80 -10.65 11.51
N ALA A 281 -5.76 -10.65 10.18
CA ALA A 281 -6.82 -11.15 9.34
C ALA A 281 -6.81 -12.69 9.29
N SER A 282 -7.99 -13.30 9.46
CA SER A 282 -8.18 -14.74 9.31
C SER A 282 -8.63 -15.15 7.90
N GLN A 283 -8.83 -14.18 7.01
CA GLN A 283 -9.26 -14.40 5.64
C GLN A 283 -8.89 -13.20 4.77
N ILE A 284 -8.89 -13.38 3.46
CA ILE A 284 -8.74 -12.31 2.48
C ILE A 284 -9.54 -12.63 1.22
N THR A 285 -10.33 -11.66 0.74
CA THR A 285 -10.96 -11.72 -0.58
C THR A 285 -9.91 -11.42 -1.65
N THR A 286 -9.79 -12.28 -2.64
CA THR A 286 -8.86 -12.12 -3.76
C THR A 286 -9.62 -12.02 -5.08
N PRO A 287 -9.08 -11.30 -6.08
CA PRO A 287 -9.64 -11.33 -7.43
C PRO A 287 -9.57 -12.74 -8.02
N GLY A 288 -10.35 -12.98 -9.07
CA GLY A 288 -10.27 -14.21 -9.84
C GLY A 288 -8.91 -14.40 -10.51
N LEU A 289 -8.63 -15.63 -10.92
CA LEU A 289 -7.51 -15.95 -11.78
C LEU A 289 -7.99 -15.85 -13.23
N TYR A 290 -7.15 -15.29 -14.12
CA TYR A 290 -7.49 -15.13 -15.54
C TYR A 290 -6.32 -15.53 -16.42
N VAL A 291 -6.61 -16.29 -17.48
CA VAL A 291 -5.65 -16.67 -18.53
C VAL A 291 -6.33 -16.46 -19.87
N GLU A 292 -5.65 -15.81 -20.81
CA GLU A 292 -6.16 -15.57 -22.15
C GLU A 292 -5.14 -16.05 -23.19
N VAL A 293 -5.67 -16.67 -24.24
CA VAL A 293 -4.93 -17.09 -25.42
C VAL A 293 -5.69 -16.62 -26.66
N THR A 294 -4.95 -16.04 -27.61
CA THR A 294 -5.50 -15.54 -28.87
C THR A 294 -4.75 -16.16 -30.05
N ARG A 295 -5.48 -16.51 -31.09
CA ARG A 295 -4.99 -16.94 -32.41
C ARG A 295 -5.46 -15.94 -33.44
N TYR A 296 -4.51 -15.43 -34.22
CA TYR A 296 -4.76 -14.55 -35.35
C TYR A 296 -4.62 -15.34 -36.65
N ALA A 297 -5.27 -14.87 -37.71
CA ALA A 297 -4.94 -15.30 -39.06
C ALA A 297 -3.43 -15.09 -39.33
N PRO A 298 -2.73 -16.07 -39.92
CA PRO A 298 -1.35 -15.91 -40.38
C PRO A 298 -1.15 -14.68 -41.26
N ASP A 299 -0.02 -14.00 -41.09
CA ASP A 299 0.33 -12.79 -41.85
C ASP A 299 0.33 -13.04 -43.38
N GLU A 300 0.64 -14.27 -43.81
CA GLU A 300 0.61 -14.68 -45.22
C GLU A 300 -0.78 -14.60 -45.87
N PHE A 301 -1.84 -14.47 -45.09
CA PHE A 301 -3.21 -14.31 -45.60
C PHE A 301 -3.54 -12.85 -45.91
N GLY A 302 -2.61 -11.91 -45.67
CA GLY A 302 -2.78 -10.48 -45.89
C GLY A 302 -3.33 -10.15 -47.28
N GLY A 303 -4.58 -9.63 -47.31
CA GLY A 303 -5.30 -9.28 -48.54
C GLY A 303 -6.44 -10.24 -48.91
N GLU A 304 -6.54 -11.41 -48.26
CA GLU A 304 -7.71 -12.31 -48.36
C GLU A 304 -8.73 -11.98 -47.24
N TRP A 305 -10.01 -12.34 -47.44
CA TRP A 305 -11.12 -12.08 -46.51
C TRP A 305 -11.10 -12.99 -45.25
N GLU A 306 -9.98 -13.64 -44.95
CA GLU A 306 -9.83 -14.49 -43.77
C GLU A 306 -9.02 -13.75 -42.70
N ASP A 307 -9.68 -12.86 -41.98
CA ASP A 307 -9.14 -12.07 -40.87
C ASP A 307 -9.62 -12.57 -39.49
N ASN A 308 -10.09 -13.83 -39.43
CA ASN A 308 -10.71 -14.34 -38.23
C ASN A 308 -9.74 -14.29 -37.02
N THR A 309 -10.24 -13.81 -35.89
CA THR A 309 -9.51 -13.78 -34.62
C THR A 309 -10.24 -14.67 -33.63
N LEU A 310 -9.55 -15.70 -33.16
CA LEU A 310 -10.08 -16.65 -32.20
C LEU A 310 -9.43 -16.40 -30.83
N ARG A 311 -10.23 -16.24 -29.79
CA ARG A 311 -9.77 -15.97 -28.43
C ARG A 311 -10.45 -16.93 -27.46
N ALA A 312 -9.66 -17.62 -26.65
CA ALA A 312 -10.16 -18.33 -25.48
C ALA A 312 -9.66 -17.67 -24.20
N GLN A 313 -10.56 -17.52 -23.23
CA GLN A 313 -10.27 -16.99 -21.92
C GLN A 313 -10.76 -17.96 -20.86
N TRP A 314 -9.86 -18.34 -19.95
CA TRP A 314 -10.21 -19.03 -18.72
C TRP A 314 -10.24 -18.05 -17.56
N GLY A 315 -11.26 -18.16 -16.71
CA GLY A 315 -11.44 -17.29 -15.56
C GLY A 315 -12.02 -18.00 -14.33
N THR A 316 -11.72 -17.48 -13.14
CA THR A 316 -12.45 -17.80 -11.91
C THR A 316 -13.19 -16.57 -11.38
N SER A 317 -14.18 -16.79 -10.52
CA SER A 317 -14.73 -15.72 -9.68
C SER A 317 -13.72 -15.26 -8.63
N SER A 318 -13.97 -14.10 -8.01
CA SER A 318 -13.29 -13.73 -6.76
C SER A 318 -13.57 -14.75 -5.67
N GLU A 319 -12.59 -14.99 -4.80
CA GLU A 319 -12.64 -16.03 -3.77
C GLU A 319 -12.23 -15.45 -2.41
N THR A 320 -12.80 -15.96 -1.32
CA THR A 320 -12.37 -15.60 0.04
C THR A 320 -11.48 -16.69 0.60
N LEU A 321 -10.17 -16.43 0.64
CA LEU A 321 -9.18 -17.39 1.09
C LEU A 321 -9.06 -17.38 2.62
N PRO A 322 -9.24 -18.51 3.32
CA PRO A 322 -9.05 -18.59 4.75
C PRO A 322 -7.56 -18.61 5.10
N LEU A 323 -7.11 -17.64 5.88
CA LEU A 323 -5.71 -17.48 6.27
C LEU A 323 -5.42 -18.13 7.63
N GLU A 324 -4.20 -18.66 7.76
CA GLU A 324 -3.62 -19.22 8.96
C GLU A 324 -2.11 -18.97 8.96
N ASN A 325 -1.50 -18.81 10.13
CA ASN A 325 -0.05 -18.61 10.30
C ASN A 325 0.52 -17.50 9.41
N THR A 326 0.04 -16.27 9.61
CA THR A 326 0.58 -15.09 8.92
C THR A 326 1.95 -14.71 9.50
N GLN A 327 2.92 -14.45 8.64
CA GLN A 327 4.27 -14.03 9.00
C GLN A 327 4.69 -12.84 8.14
N LEU A 328 5.31 -11.84 8.77
CA LEU A 328 5.77 -10.62 8.09
C LEU A 328 7.26 -10.71 7.77
N GLU A 329 7.62 -10.26 6.57
CA GLU A 329 9.01 -10.03 6.12
C GLU A 329 9.97 -11.23 6.34
N GLN A 330 9.44 -12.46 6.22
CA GLN A 330 10.24 -13.68 6.30
C GLN A 330 10.84 -14.04 4.95
N ARG A 331 12.09 -14.52 4.95
CA ARG A 331 12.76 -14.92 3.71
C ARG A 331 12.13 -16.19 3.14
N GLN A 332 11.67 -16.11 1.89
CA GLN A 332 11.16 -17.24 1.12
C GLN A 332 12.00 -17.41 -0.16
N GLY A 333 12.94 -18.35 -0.12
CA GLY A 333 13.88 -18.55 -1.22
C GLY A 333 14.73 -17.30 -1.50
N SER A 334 14.62 -16.75 -2.72
CA SER A 334 15.39 -15.58 -3.17
C SER A 334 14.72 -14.22 -2.91
N ILE A 335 13.52 -14.21 -2.30
CA ILE A 335 12.76 -12.99 -1.98
C ILE A 335 12.43 -12.89 -0.49
N VAL A 336 12.08 -11.67 -0.08
CA VAL A 336 11.45 -11.36 1.21
C VAL A 336 10.12 -10.70 0.89
N PRO A 337 9.02 -11.46 0.82
CA PRO A 337 7.68 -10.87 0.64
C PRO A 337 7.26 -10.09 1.88
N ASP A 338 6.38 -9.13 1.69
CA ASP A 338 5.83 -8.34 2.80
C ASP A 338 5.04 -9.23 3.78
N VAL A 339 4.26 -10.17 3.26
CA VAL A 339 3.48 -11.13 4.06
C VAL A 339 3.53 -12.53 3.45
N ILE A 340 3.66 -13.54 4.31
CA ILE A 340 3.50 -14.95 3.99
C ILE A 340 2.32 -15.48 4.80
N CYS A 341 1.35 -16.09 4.13
CA CYS A 341 0.23 -16.75 4.78
C CYS A 341 0.17 -18.23 4.39
N THR A 342 -0.31 -19.07 5.29
CA THR A 342 -0.79 -20.41 4.93
C THR A 342 -2.30 -20.42 4.82
N LEU A 343 -2.86 -21.24 3.94
CA LEU A 343 -4.30 -21.43 3.85
C LEU A 343 -4.76 -22.52 4.81
N ARG A 344 -5.86 -22.26 5.52
CA ARG A 344 -6.48 -23.23 6.43
C ARG A 344 -7.08 -24.39 5.63
N GLU A 345 -6.97 -25.60 6.17
CA GLU A 345 -7.64 -26.78 5.59
C GLU A 345 -9.13 -26.85 6.00
N PRO A 346 -10.03 -27.36 5.12
CA PRO A 346 -9.76 -27.76 3.75
C PRO A 346 -9.54 -26.55 2.83
N ARG A 347 -8.46 -26.59 2.03
CA ARG A 347 -8.19 -25.55 1.03
C ARG A 347 -9.28 -25.55 -0.05
N PRO A 348 -9.74 -24.37 -0.50
CA PRO A 348 -10.72 -24.30 -1.58
C PRO A 348 -10.19 -24.98 -2.84
N TYR A 349 -11.10 -25.50 -3.65
CA TYR A 349 -10.79 -25.92 -5.01
C TYR A 349 -10.78 -24.71 -5.93
N ILE A 350 -9.96 -24.78 -6.98
CA ILE A 350 -10.01 -23.78 -8.04
C ILE A 350 -11.15 -24.22 -8.98
N TYR A 351 -12.16 -23.38 -9.16
CA TYR A 351 -13.22 -23.64 -10.13
C TYR A 351 -13.30 -22.47 -11.09
N GLY A 352 -13.36 -22.78 -12.37
CA GLY A 352 -13.35 -21.79 -13.43
C GLY A 352 -14.26 -22.19 -14.57
N PHE A 353 -14.18 -21.39 -15.61
CA PHE A 353 -14.88 -21.59 -16.86
C PHE A 353 -14.01 -21.08 -18.01
N THR A 354 -14.18 -21.67 -19.18
CA THR A 354 -13.53 -21.23 -20.41
C THR A 354 -14.59 -20.61 -21.32
N GLU A 355 -14.33 -19.40 -21.79
CA GLU A 355 -15.11 -18.71 -22.81
C GLU A 355 -14.32 -18.65 -24.11
N THR A 356 -14.96 -19.02 -25.22
CA THR A 356 -14.39 -18.90 -26.57
C THR A 356 -15.13 -17.82 -27.36
N TRP A 357 -14.36 -17.00 -28.08
CA TRP A 357 -14.82 -15.86 -28.86
C TRP A 357 -14.21 -15.92 -30.26
N LEU A 358 -15.05 -15.72 -31.28
CA LEU A 358 -14.66 -15.61 -32.68
C LEU A 358 -15.03 -14.23 -33.20
N ASP A 359 -14.05 -13.46 -33.68
CA ASP A 359 -14.24 -12.11 -34.22
C ASP A 359 -14.95 -11.15 -33.25
N GLY A 360 -14.73 -11.36 -31.95
CA GLY A 360 -15.38 -10.62 -30.88
C GLY A 360 -16.82 -11.04 -30.60
N ALA A 361 -17.37 -12.02 -31.31
CA ALA A 361 -18.65 -12.66 -30.98
C ALA A 361 -18.42 -13.85 -30.04
N PHE A 362 -19.24 -13.96 -29.00
CA PHE A 362 -19.23 -15.09 -28.08
C PHE A 362 -19.69 -16.36 -28.82
N GLU A 363 -18.96 -17.45 -28.64
CA GLU A 363 -19.25 -18.74 -29.26
C GLU A 363 -19.74 -19.75 -28.23
N GLU A 364 -18.95 -20.00 -27.19
CA GLU A 364 -19.20 -21.06 -26.21
C GLU A 364 -18.67 -20.70 -24.81
N LEU A 365 -19.34 -21.23 -23.79
CA LEU A 365 -18.90 -21.25 -22.39
C LEU A 365 -18.87 -22.71 -21.92
N ILE A 366 -17.69 -23.19 -21.53
CA ILE A 366 -17.48 -24.54 -21.02
C ILE A 366 -17.12 -24.44 -19.54
N GLU A 367 -17.85 -25.15 -18.68
CA GLU A 367 -17.44 -25.32 -17.28
C GLU A 367 -16.14 -26.11 -17.22
N ASP A 368 -15.14 -25.56 -16.52
CA ASP A 368 -13.82 -26.16 -16.50
C ASP A 368 -13.78 -27.39 -15.58
N THR A 369 -13.56 -28.56 -16.18
CA THR A 369 -13.39 -29.83 -15.46
C THR A 369 -11.94 -30.12 -15.05
N HIS A 370 -10.98 -29.32 -15.54
CA HIS A 370 -9.54 -29.50 -15.35
C HIS A 370 -9.01 -28.82 -14.07
N SER A 371 -9.73 -27.83 -13.53
CA SER A 371 -9.27 -27.01 -12.40
C SER A 371 -9.46 -27.59 -11.00
N SER A 372 -9.87 -28.85 -10.83
CA SER A 372 -10.12 -29.50 -9.52
C SER A 372 -8.88 -29.64 -8.59
N GLN A 373 -7.81 -28.88 -8.83
CA GLN A 373 -6.70 -28.68 -7.92
C GLN A 373 -7.12 -27.79 -6.73
N GLN A 374 -6.62 -28.15 -5.56
CA GLN A 374 -6.74 -27.31 -4.37
C GLN A 374 -5.79 -26.12 -4.48
N TRP A 375 -6.23 -24.97 -3.99
CA TRP A 375 -5.39 -23.77 -3.83
C TRP A 375 -4.06 -24.10 -3.15
N PRO A 376 -2.90 -23.58 -3.60
CA PRO A 376 -1.63 -23.87 -2.96
C PRO A 376 -1.64 -23.50 -1.46
N ARG A 377 -0.94 -24.28 -0.63
CA ARG A 377 -0.95 -24.09 0.82
C ARG A 377 -0.41 -22.73 1.26
N THR A 378 0.53 -22.16 0.53
CA THR A 378 1.18 -20.90 0.88
C THR A 378 0.82 -19.83 -0.13
N VAL A 379 0.44 -18.65 0.35
CA VAL A 379 0.19 -17.44 -0.45
C VAL A 379 1.13 -16.35 0.03
N LEU A 380 1.76 -15.66 -0.93
CA LEU A 380 2.61 -14.51 -0.68
C LEU A 380 1.81 -13.23 -1.00
N ILE A 381 2.02 -12.18 -0.22
CA ILE A 381 1.40 -10.88 -0.47
C ILE A 381 2.49 -9.81 -0.48
N GLU A 382 2.44 -8.95 -1.49
CA GLU A 382 3.28 -7.76 -1.64
C GLU A 382 2.39 -6.52 -1.56
N VAL A 383 2.83 -5.50 -0.80
CA VAL A 383 2.07 -4.27 -0.62
C VAL A 383 2.78 -3.14 -1.35
N THR A 384 2.09 -2.54 -2.32
CA THR A 384 2.61 -1.43 -3.12
C THR A 384 1.89 -0.13 -2.72
N VAL A 385 2.66 0.94 -2.50
CA VAL A 385 2.10 2.28 -2.28
C VAL A 385 2.51 3.25 -3.38
N THR A 386 3.78 3.28 -3.78
CA THR A 386 4.26 4.11 -4.91
C THR A 386 5.23 3.38 -5.81
N HIS A 387 6.13 2.59 -5.22
CA HIS A 387 7.06 1.76 -5.97
C HIS A 387 6.49 0.35 -6.09
N GLY A 388 6.11 -0.03 -7.31
CA GLY A 388 5.63 -1.37 -7.61
C GLY A 388 6.74 -2.41 -7.64
N ILE A 389 6.35 -3.66 -7.88
CA ILE A 389 7.26 -4.79 -8.03
C ILE A 389 8.11 -4.62 -9.30
N ASP A 390 9.44 -4.51 -9.13
CA ASP A 390 10.37 -4.41 -10.26
C ASP A 390 10.51 -5.75 -11.04
N GLN A 391 11.15 -5.69 -12.21
CA GLN A 391 11.32 -6.86 -13.07
C GLN A 391 12.16 -7.98 -12.45
N GLU A 392 13.13 -7.65 -11.60
CA GLU A 392 14.02 -8.62 -10.98
C GLU A 392 13.30 -9.38 -9.84
N LYS A 393 12.53 -8.66 -9.02
CA LYS A 393 11.64 -9.23 -8.01
C LYS A 393 10.55 -10.07 -8.67
N LEU A 394 9.94 -9.59 -9.76
CA LEU A 394 8.96 -10.36 -10.54
C LEU A 394 9.56 -11.66 -11.09
N ARG A 395 10.79 -11.63 -11.60
CA ARG A 395 11.51 -12.84 -12.05
C ARG A 395 11.67 -13.84 -10.91
N ARG A 396 12.15 -13.38 -9.75
CA ARG A 396 12.35 -14.23 -8.57
C ARG A 396 11.04 -14.81 -8.03
N ILE A 397 9.94 -14.04 -8.06
CA ILE A 397 8.59 -14.51 -7.73
C ILE A 397 8.17 -15.66 -8.67
N ARG A 398 8.36 -15.50 -9.98
CA ARG A 398 8.05 -16.54 -10.97
C ARG A 398 8.89 -17.80 -10.78
N GLU A 399 10.17 -17.65 -10.46
CA GLU A 399 11.07 -18.79 -10.18
C GLU A 399 10.70 -19.55 -8.91
N LEU A 400 10.24 -18.83 -7.88
CA LEU A 400 9.76 -19.43 -6.63
C LEU A 400 8.46 -20.24 -6.85
N ASN A 401 7.69 -19.88 -7.87
CA ASN A 401 6.46 -20.55 -8.29
C ASN A 401 5.44 -20.75 -7.15
N LEU A 402 5.23 -19.70 -6.35
CA LEU A 402 4.19 -19.63 -5.32
C LEU A 402 3.17 -18.54 -5.68
N PRO A 403 1.87 -18.72 -5.37
CA PRO A 403 0.86 -17.72 -5.66
C PRO A 403 1.20 -16.43 -4.90
N THR A 404 1.33 -15.34 -5.65
CA THR A 404 1.75 -14.04 -5.13
C THR A 404 0.75 -12.98 -5.52
N LEU A 405 0.13 -12.37 -4.52
CA LEU A 405 -0.86 -11.30 -4.65
C LEU A 405 -0.17 -9.96 -4.40
N GLU A 406 -0.42 -8.97 -5.25
CA GLU A 406 -0.09 -7.58 -4.96
C GLU A 406 -1.34 -6.86 -4.46
N ILE A 407 -1.17 -6.03 -3.42
CA ILE A 407 -2.14 -5.06 -2.94
C ILE A 407 -1.56 -3.66 -3.18
N ASP A 408 -2.03 -3.01 -4.24
CA ASP A 408 -1.66 -1.64 -4.63
C ASP A 408 -2.62 -0.64 -3.98
N ILE A 409 -2.18 -0.08 -2.85
CA ILE A 409 -2.90 0.97 -2.12
C ILE A 409 -2.72 2.34 -2.78
N GLY A 410 -1.62 2.55 -3.51
CA GLY A 410 -1.35 3.79 -4.24
C GLY A 410 -2.43 4.12 -5.25
N SER A 411 -2.92 3.08 -5.94
CA SER A 411 -3.99 3.18 -6.94
C SER A 411 -5.34 3.64 -6.39
N LEU A 412 -5.59 3.46 -5.09
CA LEU A 412 -6.92 3.69 -4.49
C LEU A 412 -7.20 5.19 -4.24
N GLY A 413 -6.16 6.01 -4.16
CA GLY A 413 -6.28 7.45 -3.93
C GLY A 413 -7.05 7.85 -2.65
N GLY A 414 -7.12 9.14 -2.37
CA GLY A 414 -7.98 9.65 -1.29
C GLY A 414 -7.52 9.33 0.14
N ARG A 415 -8.42 9.56 1.09
CA ARG A 415 -8.23 9.33 2.53
C ARG A 415 -9.04 8.10 2.94
N VAL A 416 -8.46 7.31 3.84
CA VAL A 416 -9.07 6.09 4.32
C VAL A 416 -8.90 6.04 5.84
N THR A 417 -9.98 5.74 6.55
CA THR A 417 -9.92 5.44 7.99
C THR A 417 -9.32 4.04 8.20
N ARG A 418 -8.81 3.75 9.39
CA ARG A 418 -8.29 2.40 9.70
C ARG A 418 -9.30 1.28 9.42
N GLU A 419 -10.56 1.50 9.77
CA GLU A 419 -11.64 0.55 9.46
C GLU A 419 -11.89 0.43 7.95
N GLY A 420 -11.89 1.55 7.23
CA GLY A 420 -11.98 1.56 5.78
C GLY A 420 -10.82 0.81 5.10
N LEU A 421 -9.59 0.98 5.60
CA LEU A 421 -8.42 0.29 5.06
C LEU A 421 -8.55 -1.20 5.28
N ARG A 422 -8.98 -1.60 6.47
CA ARG A 422 -9.23 -3.01 6.80
C ARG A 422 -10.26 -3.62 5.87
N HIS A 423 -11.38 -2.93 5.63
CA HIS A 423 -12.39 -3.41 4.69
C HIS A 423 -11.84 -3.54 3.26
N LEU A 424 -11.08 -2.55 2.78
CA LEU A 424 -10.45 -2.59 1.45
C LEU A 424 -9.45 -3.75 1.32
N VAL A 425 -8.57 -3.92 2.31
CA VAL A 425 -7.52 -4.95 2.32
C VAL A 425 -8.09 -6.34 2.52
N VAL A 426 -9.15 -6.53 3.32
CA VAL A 426 -9.67 -7.85 3.67
C VAL A 426 -10.82 -8.27 2.77
N ASN A 427 -11.79 -7.38 2.52
CA ASN A 427 -13.09 -7.75 1.94
C ASN A 427 -13.22 -7.43 0.44
N GLU A 428 -12.54 -6.39 -0.03
CA GLU A 428 -12.65 -5.93 -1.41
C GLU A 428 -11.58 -6.54 -2.33
N THR A 429 -11.82 -6.52 -3.65
CA THR A 429 -10.82 -6.91 -4.66
C THR A 429 -10.10 -5.72 -5.28
N ILE A 430 -10.57 -4.50 -5.03
CA ILE A 430 -10.01 -3.28 -5.58
C ILE A 430 -8.56 -3.09 -5.13
N GLY A 431 -7.68 -2.70 -6.05
CA GLY A 431 -6.24 -2.58 -5.79
C GLY A 431 -5.52 -3.92 -5.64
N LYS A 432 -6.21 -5.07 -5.75
CA LYS A 432 -5.58 -6.39 -5.65
C LYS A 432 -5.39 -7.00 -7.03
N ARG A 433 -4.24 -7.61 -7.28
CA ARG A 433 -4.00 -8.42 -8.49
C ARG A 433 -3.06 -9.57 -8.22
N TRP A 434 -3.28 -10.69 -8.90
CA TRP A 434 -2.32 -11.79 -8.91
C TRP A 434 -1.13 -11.42 -9.78
N ILE A 435 0.07 -11.57 -9.24
CA ILE A 435 1.34 -11.33 -9.93
C ILE A 435 1.89 -12.61 -10.53
N HIS A 436 1.65 -13.71 -9.81
CA HIS A 436 1.97 -15.05 -10.26
C HIS A 436 0.99 -16.04 -9.64
N HIS A 437 0.57 -17.03 -10.42
CA HIS A 437 -0.13 -18.20 -9.91
C HIS A 437 0.38 -19.47 -10.63
N PRO A 438 0.72 -20.55 -9.91
CA PRO A 438 1.28 -21.76 -10.53
C PRO A 438 0.38 -22.39 -11.59
N THR A 439 -0.94 -22.29 -11.43
CA THR A 439 -1.94 -22.88 -12.34
C THR A 439 -1.95 -22.20 -13.71
N TRP A 440 -1.50 -20.95 -13.85
CA TRP A 440 -1.55 -20.23 -15.13
C TRP A 440 -0.80 -20.93 -16.25
N GLN A 441 0.35 -21.53 -15.96
CA GLN A 441 1.13 -22.22 -16.99
C GLN A 441 0.38 -23.45 -17.52
N LEU A 442 -0.22 -24.25 -16.62
CA LEU A 442 -0.98 -25.43 -16.99
C LEU A 442 -2.22 -25.05 -17.81
N LEU A 443 -2.99 -24.07 -17.33
CA LEU A 443 -4.22 -23.64 -18.01
C LEU A 443 -3.94 -23.02 -19.35
N ARG A 444 -2.86 -22.22 -19.47
CA ARG A 444 -2.44 -21.69 -20.77
C ARG A 444 -2.14 -22.81 -21.77
N GLN A 445 -1.47 -23.88 -21.35
CA GLN A 445 -1.18 -25.03 -22.20
C GLN A 445 -2.45 -25.78 -22.63
N ILE A 446 -3.43 -25.89 -21.73
CA ILE A 446 -4.73 -26.49 -22.05
C ILE A 446 -5.46 -25.63 -23.09
N LEU A 447 -5.60 -24.32 -22.84
CA LEU A 447 -6.23 -23.39 -23.77
C LEU A 447 -5.51 -23.34 -25.13
N ASP A 448 -4.18 -23.35 -25.14
CA ASP A 448 -3.40 -23.43 -26.38
C ASP A 448 -3.75 -24.71 -27.17
N ALA A 449 -3.83 -25.86 -26.50
CA ALA A 449 -4.15 -27.13 -27.14
C ALA A 449 -5.61 -27.22 -27.64
N GLU A 450 -6.55 -26.63 -26.89
CA GLU A 450 -7.96 -26.52 -27.30
C GLU A 450 -8.12 -25.61 -28.51
N LEU A 451 -7.50 -24.42 -28.48
CA LEU A 451 -7.52 -23.49 -29.60
C LEU A 451 -6.82 -24.05 -30.84
N ASP A 452 -5.71 -24.79 -30.68
CA ASP A 452 -5.02 -25.43 -31.80
C ASP A 452 -5.90 -26.48 -32.52
N GLN A 453 -6.87 -27.06 -31.82
CA GLN A 453 -7.85 -28.01 -32.37
C GLN A 453 -9.13 -27.33 -32.90
N HIS A 454 -9.30 -26.04 -32.65
CA HIS A 454 -10.49 -25.31 -33.08
C HIS A 454 -10.59 -25.29 -34.62
N PRO A 455 -11.78 -25.49 -35.22
CA PRO A 455 -11.94 -25.57 -36.68
C PRO A 455 -11.33 -24.38 -37.45
N VAL A 456 -11.41 -23.17 -36.89
CA VAL A 456 -10.80 -21.96 -37.48
C VAL A 456 -9.27 -22.07 -37.54
N THR A 457 -8.64 -22.50 -36.44
CA THR A 457 -7.19 -22.65 -36.38
C THR A 457 -6.70 -23.82 -37.24
N VAL A 458 -7.46 -24.91 -37.30
CA VAL A 458 -7.18 -26.02 -38.23
C VAL A 458 -7.25 -25.53 -39.68
N ARG A 459 -8.28 -24.76 -40.06
CA ARG A 459 -8.38 -24.17 -41.41
C ARG A 459 -7.19 -23.25 -41.72
N PHE A 460 -6.75 -22.44 -40.75
CA PHE A 460 -5.55 -21.62 -40.90
C PHE A 460 -4.31 -22.48 -41.18
N GLN A 461 -4.11 -23.57 -40.43
CA GLN A 461 -2.98 -24.47 -40.63
C GLN A 461 -3.02 -25.13 -42.02
N GLU A 462 -4.19 -25.62 -42.43
CA GLU A 462 -4.39 -26.23 -43.76
C GLU A 462 -4.10 -25.25 -44.89
N ARG A 463 -4.66 -24.04 -44.81
CA ARG A 463 -4.46 -22.99 -45.82
C ARG A 463 -3.00 -22.53 -45.90
N LEU A 464 -2.36 -22.36 -44.75
CA LEU A 464 -0.94 -21.99 -44.69
C LEU A 464 -0.07 -23.08 -45.32
N ALA A 465 -0.36 -24.34 -45.07
CA ALA A 465 0.32 -25.46 -45.70
C ALA A 465 0.13 -25.49 -47.23
N GLU A 466 -1.07 -25.18 -47.73
CA GLU A 466 -1.33 -25.05 -49.18
C GLU A 466 -0.49 -23.93 -49.82
N LEU A 467 -0.45 -22.75 -49.20
CA LEU A 467 0.30 -21.60 -49.70
C LEU A 467 1.81 -21.87 -49.72
N ARG A 468 2.33 -22.58 -48.70
CA ARG A 468 3.75 -22.92 -48.59
C ARG A 468 4.16 -24.08 -49.49
N ARG A 469 3.24 -24.99 -49.82
CA ARG A 469 3.51 -26.24 -50.57
C ARG A 469 4.38 -26.06 -51.82
N PRO A 470 4.15 -25.08 -52.72
CA PRO A 470 5.00 -24.91 -53.90
C PRO A 470 6.47 -24.60 -53.57
N ARG A 471 6.71 -23.76 -52.55
CA ARG A 471 8.06 -23.43 -52.06
C ARG A 471 8.72 -24.65 -51.44
N LEU A 472 7.99 -25.42 -50.63
CA LEU A 472 8.52 -26.61 -49.96
C LEU A 472 8.89 -27.71 -50.97
N LEU A 473 8.09 -27.89 -52.03
CA LEU A 473 8.37 -28.85 -53.10
C LEU A 473 9.52 -28.44 -54.03
N ALA A 474 9.93 -27.17 -54.03
CA ALA A 474 11.07 -26.69 -54.84
C ALA A 474 12.42 -27.26 -54.36
N THR A 475 12.50 -27.67 -53.10
CA THR A 475 13.68 -28.30 -52.50
C THR A 475 13.43 -29.80 -52.34
N PRO A 476 14.35 -30.70 -52.78
CA PRO A 476 14.15 -32.14 -52.70
C PRO A 476 13.96 -32.66 -51.27
N ALA A 477 13.15 -33.72 -51.10
CA ALA A 477 12.90 -34.35 -49.80
C ALA A 477 14.17 -34.77 -49.05
N SER A 478 15.22 -35.20 -49.77
CA SER A 478 16.51 -35.56 -49.16
C SER A 478 17.23 -34.38 -48.53
N GLU A 479 17.11 -33.20 -49.11
CA GLU A 479 17.69 -31.97 -48.57
C GLU A 479 16.91 -31.50 -47.33
N TRP A 480 15.58 -31.55 -47.37
CA TRP A 480 14.75 -31.33 -46.19
C TRP A 480 15.05 -32.30 -45.05
N GLY A 481 15.33 -33.57 -45.37
CA GLY A 481 15.77 -34.55 -44.37
C GLY A 481 17.07 -34.15 -43.68
N LEU A 482 18.04 -33.60 -44.42
CA LEU A 482 19.28 -33.07 -43.84
C LEU A 482 19.02 -31.85 -42.94
N ILE A 483 18.16 -30.92 -43.39
CA ILE A 483 17.76 -29.75 -42.61
C ILE A 483 17.07 -30.17 -41.31
N TYR A 484 16.15 -31.13 -41.39
CA TYR A 484 15.44 -31.69 -40.25
C TYR A 484 16.41 -32.27 -39.20
N LEU A 485 17.33 -33.15 -39.62
CA LEU A 485 18.28 -33.78 -38.71
C LEU A 485 19.26 -32.77 -38.09
N ALA A 486 19.70 -31.78 -38.85
CA ALA A 486 20.56 -30.70 -38.36
C ALA A 486 19.84 -29.85 -37.30
N ALA A 487 18.61 -29.43 -37.60
CA ALA A 487 17.78 -28.64 -36.69
C ALA A 487 17.44 -29.40 -35.40
N ALA A 488 17.05 -30.68 -35.51
CA ALA A 488 16.82 -31.55 -34.35
C ALA A 488 18.07 -31.69 -33.47
N THR A 489 19.23 -31.94 -34.09
CA THR A 489 20.50 -32.06 -33.38
C THR A 489 20.83 -30.77 -32.63
N GLU A 490 20.73 -29.63 -33.29
CA GLU A 490 21.02 -28.31 -32.71
C GLU A 490 20.09 -27.99 -31.53
N PHE A 491 18.78 -28.21 -31.70
CA PHE A 491 17.78 -27.99 -30.65
C PHE A 491 18.11 -28.83 -29.40
N HIS A 492 18.29 -30.14 -29.57
CA HIS A 492 18.52 -31.06 -28.45
C HIS A 492 19.89 -30.89 -27.79
N ASP A 493 20.96 -30.66 -28.56
CA ASP A 493 22.30 -30.40 -28.01
C ASP A 493 22.33 -29.08 -27.24
N THR A 494 21.63 -28.04 -27.73
CA THR A 494 21.53 -26.75 -27.03
C THR A 494 20.78 -26.90 -25.71
N ASN A 495 19.64 -27.60 -25.71
CA ASN A 495 18.90 -27.88 -24.48
C ASN A 495 19.71 -28.72 -23.48
N THR A 496 20.49 -29.70 -23.95
CA THR A 496 21.40 -30.48 -23.09
C THR A 496 22.49 -29.60 -22.46
N ARG A 497 23.06 -28.65 -23.22
CA ARG A 497 24.04 -27.67 -22.70
C ARG A 497 23.42 -26.74 -21.66
N ILE A 498 22.21 -26.24 -21.94
CA ILE A 498 21.44 -25.40 -21.01
C ILE A 498 21.16 -26.15 -19.71
N ASP A 499 20.69 -27.39 -19.77
CA ASP A 499 20.45 -28.21 -18.58
C ASP A 499 21.73 -28.47 -17.77
N LYS A 500 22.86 -28.70 -18.44
CA LYS A 500 24.16 -28.82 -17.77
C LYS A 500 24.54 -27.52 -17.07
N ALA A 501 24.34 -26.37 -17.72
CA ALA A 501 24.59 -25.06 -17.13
C ALA A 501 23.66 -24.76 -15.94
N ARG A 502 22.37 -25.13 -16.03
CA ARG A 502 21.39 -25.04 -14.93
C ARG A 502 21.85 -25.82 -13.70
N ARG A 503 22.30 -27.07 -13.88
CA ARG A 503 22.79 -27.92 -12.78
C ARG A 503 24.09 -27.39 -12.15
N ALA A 504 24.91 -26.69 -12.93
CA ALA A 504 26.14 -26.06 -12.46
C ALA A 504 25.93 -24.67 -11.85
N ASN A 505 24.77 -24.03 -12.09
CA ASN A 505 24.49 -22.69 -11.61
C ASN A 505 24.25 -22.71 -10.09
N ARG A 506 25.15 -22.05 -9.36
CA ARG A 506 25.06 -21.81 -7.90
C ARG A 506 24.97 -20.31 -7.56
N GLY A 507 24.85 -19.44 -8.57
CA GLY A 507 24.81 -17.99 -8.40
C GLY A 507 23.39 -17.42 -8.38
N GLU A 508 23.27 -16.15 -8.01
CA GLU A 508 21.99 -15.40 -7.95
C GLU A 508 21.49 -14.89 -9.32
N GLY A 509 22.26 -15.11 -10.39
CA GLY A 509 21.92 -14.72 -11.75
C GLY A 509 20.86 -15.63 -12.41
N PRO A 510 20.19 -15.14 -13.48
CA PRO A 510 19.09 -15.87 -14.13
C PRO A 510 19.56 -17.24 -14.64
N ALA A 511 18.78 -18.28 -14.32
CA ALA A 511 19.04 -19.60 -14.84
C ALA A 511 18.88 -19.60 -16.38
N PRO A 512 19.81 -20.20 -17.14
CA PRO A 512 19.68 -20.33 -18.59
C PRO A 512 18.32 -20.94 -18.96
N VAL A 513 17.60 -20.39 -19.95
CA VAL A 513 16.25 -20.86 -20.34
C VAL A 513 16.37 -21.92 -21.43
N LEU A 514 15.64 -23.03 -21.30
CA LEU A 514 15.56 -24.04 -22.36
C LEU A 514 14.92 -23.45 -23.62
N LEU A 515 15.41 -23.87 -24.78
CA LEU A 515 14.78 -23.55 -26.06
C LEU A 515 13.37 -24.13 -26.08
N GLY A 516 12.38 -23.27 -26.34
CA GLY A 516 10.98 -23.62 -26.56
C GLY A 516 10.65 -23.83 -28.05
N LYS A 517 9.35 -23.98 -28.34
CA LYS A 517 8.84 -24.16 -29.71
C LYS A 517 9.06 -22.94 -30.60
N ASP A 518 9.30 -21.80 -29.98
CA ASP A 518 9.49 -20.50 -30.62
C ASP A 518 10.97 -20.24 -30.95
N SER A 519 11.86 -21.17 -30.61
CA SER A 519 13.28 -21.08 -30.93
C SER A 519 13.56 -21.35 -32.40
N GLU A 520 14.54 -20.64 -32.97
CA GLU A 520 14.95 -20.81 -34.36
C GLU A 520 15.24 -22.28 -34.77
N PRO A 521 15.96 -23.10 -33.97
CA PRO A 521 16.15 -24.51 -34.32
C PRO A 521 14.86 -25.32 -34.33
N TRP A 522 13.90 -24.99 -33.47
CA TRP A 522 12.59 -25.67 -33.47
C TRP A 522 11.74 -25.26 -34.68
N LEU A 523 11.72 -23.97 -35.03
CA LEU A 523 10.98 -23.49 -36.20
C LEU A 523 11.50 -24.14 -37.49
N ARG A 524 12.83 -24.22 -37.67
CA ARG A 524 13.43 -24.94 -38.81
C ARG A 524 13.13 -26.43 -38.80
N LEU A 525 13.08 -27.06 -37.61
CA LEU A 525 12.70 -28.48 -37.48
C LEU A 525 11.27 -28.72 -37.95
N ILE A 526 10.33 -27.88 -37.54
CA ILE A 526 8.91 -28.00 -37.91
C ILE A 526 8.69 -27.64 -39.39
N GLU A 527 9.35 -26.60 -39.94
CA GLU A 527 9.29 -26.30 -41.38
C GLU A 527 9.80 -27.49 -42.21
N ALA A 528 10.91 -28.11 -41.81
CA ALA A 528 11.42 -29.30 -42.50
C ALA A 528 10.48 -30.50 -42.37
N ALA A 529 9.80 -30.66 -41.23
CA ALA A 529 8.79 -31.69 -41.03
C ALA A 529 7.56 -31.48 -41.94
N GLU A 530 7.09 -30.23 -42.05
CA GLU A 530 6.02 -29.82 -42.97
C GLU A 530 6.42 -30.11 -44.43
N ALA A 531 7.66 -29.78 -44.80
CA ALA A 531 8.19 -30.07 -46.13
C ALA A 531 8.21 -31.57 -46.44
N LEU A 532 8.68 -32.39 -45.49
CA LEU A 532 8.67 -33.85 -45.64
C LEU A 532 7.25 -34.38 -45.83
N ALA A 533 6.27 -33.86 -45.07
CA ALA A 533 4.87 -34.20 -45.27
C ALA A 533 4.36 -33.77 -46.67
N ALA A 534 4.74 -32.59 -47.15
CA ALA A 534 4.41 -32.13 -48.50
C ALA A 534 4.95 -33.07 -49.61
N HIS A 535 6.14 -33.64 -49.39
CA HIS A 535 6.77 -34.66 -50.25
C HIS A 535 6.20 -36.09 -50.08
N GLY A 536 5.17 -36.28 -49.24
CA GLY A 536 4.52 -37.58 -49.04
C GLY A 536 5.13 -38.42 -47.91
N TYR A 537 5.90 -37.81 -47.02
CA TYR A 537 6.50 -38.43 -45.83
C TYR A 537 5.93 -37.81 -44.54
N PRO A 538 4.66 -38.09 -44.19
CA PRO A 538 4.03 -37.52 -43.00
C PRO A 538 4.61 -38.10 -41.70
N GLY A 539 4.23 -37.51 -40.56
CA GLY A 539 4.61 -37.98 -39.23
C GLY A 539 5.94 -37.43 -38.69
N ALA A 540 6.69 -36.65 -39.49
CA ALA A 540 7.96 -36.05 -39.06
C ALA A 540 7.83 -35.08 -37.88
N ALA A 541 6.67 -34.45 -37.70
CA ALA A 541 6.39 -33.49 -36.62
C ALA A 541 5.79 -34.14 -35.37
N ASP A 542 5.50 -35.45 -35.41
CA ASP A 542 4.80 -36.14 -34.34
C ASP A 542 5.64 -36.14 -33.05
N PRO A 543 5.00 -36.05 -31.86
CA PRO A 543 5.72 -36.02 -30.58
C PRO A 543 6.70 -37.18 -30.38
N GLU A 544 6.39 -38.36 -30.89
CA GLU A 544 7.23 -39.56 -30.88
C GLU A 544 8.53 -39.37 -31.68
N MET A 545 8.51 -38.53 -32.72
CA MET A 545 9.65 -38.24 -33.58
C MET A 545 10.54 -37.14 -33.00
N VAL A 546 9.95 -35.96 -32.72
CA VAL A 546 10.69 -34.72 -32.36
C VAL A 546 10.89 -34.51 -30.85
N GLY A 547 10.24 -35.32 -30.01
CA GLY A 547 10.34 -35.18 -28.56
C GLY A 547 11.78 -35.34 -28.02
N VAL A 548 12.03 -34.85 -26.80
CA VAL A 548 13.35 -34.91 -26.15
C VAL A 548 13.90 -36.35 -26.08
N ALA A 549 13.01 -37.33 -25.83
CA ALA A 549 13.32 -38.77 -25.87
C ALA A 549 12.71 -39.46 -27.12
N GLY A 550 12.51 -38.70 -28.19
CA GLY A 550 11.93 -39.15 -29.45
C GLY A 550 12.83 -40.11 -30.21
N ILE A 551 12.26 -40.71 -31.25
CA ILE A 551 12.92 -41.70 -32.10
C ILE A 551 14.16 -41.09 -32.77
N VAL A 552 14.04 -39.85 -33.28
CA VAL A 552 15.10 -39.20 -34.07
C VAL A 552 16.35 -38.94 -33.24
N SER A 553 16.22 -38.36 -32.04
CA SER A 553 17.37 -38.04 -31.17
C SER A 553 18.14 -39.31 -30.76
N ARG A 554 17.41 -40.41 -30.50
CA ARG A 554 17.98 -41.72 -30.18
C ARG A 554 18.68 -42.36 -31.38
N LEU A 555 18.10 -42.29 -32.58
CA LEU A 555 18.73 -42.80 -33.79
C LEU A 555 19.99 -42.00 -34.16
N LEU A 556 19.93 -40.67 -34.09
CA LEU A 556 21.09 -39.80 -34.26
C LEU A 556 22.20 -40.13 -33.25
N SER A 557 21.83 -40.40 -31.99
CA SER A 557 22.79 -40.80 -30.96
C SER A 557 23.52 -42.10 -31.28
N ILE A 558 22.80 -43.09 -31.84
CA ILE A 558 23.38 -44.37 -32.29
C ILE A 558 24.28 -44.14 -33.51
N GLN A 559 23.81 -43.36 -34.49
CA GLN A 559 24.54 -43.05 -35.73
C GLN A 559 25.87 -42.34 -35.45
N HIS A 560 25.88 -41.34 -34.56
CA HIS A 560 27.07 -40.55 -34.25
C HIS A 560 27.90 -41.10 -33.09
N ASN A 561 27.43 -42.17 -32.43
CA ASN A 561 28.04 -42.72 -31.21
C ASN A 561 28.30 -41.67 -30.12
N ARG A 562 27.33 -40.81 -29.85
CA ARG A 562 27.36 -39.81 -28.77
C ARG A 562 25.93 -39.52 -28.29
N GLY A 563 25.75 -38.87 -27.15
CA GLY A 563 24.44 -38.36 -26.75
C GLY A 563 24.03 -37.16 -27.62
N ILE A 564 22.85 -37.23 -28.24
CA ILE A 564 22.12 -36.09 -28.84
C ILE A 564 20.82 -35.95 -28.08
N GLY A 565 20.66 -34.85 -27.34
CA GLY A 565 19.58 -34.72 -26.34
C GLY A 565 19.83 -35.49 -25.04
N TYR A 566 21.01 -36.10 -24.91
CA TYR A 566 21.43 -36.85 -23.73
C TYR A 566 22.80 -36.37 -23.25
N ALA A 567 22.96 -36.23 -21.94
CA ALA A 567 24.25 -35.95 -21.32
C ALA A 567 25.11 -37.24 -21.20
N PHE A 568 25.29 -37.93 -22.33
CA PHE A 568 26.04 -39.18 -22.45
C PHE A 568 27.15 -39.05 -23.50
N ASP A 569 28.25 -39.74 -23.27
CA ASP A 569 29.46 -39.67 -24.11
C ASP A 569 29.44 -40.67 -25.27
N THR A 570 28.65 -41.74 -25.19
CA THR A 570 28.59 -42.78 -26.22
C THR A 570 27.17 -43.18 -26.63
N GLY A 571 27.03 -43.69 -27.85
CA GLY A 571 25.77 -44.23 -28.36
C GLY A 571 25.30 -45.46 -27.56
N TYR A 572 26.22 -46.23 -26.98
CA TYR A 572 25.86 -47.36 -26.10
C TYR A 572 25.19 -46.89 -24.81
N GLN A 573 25.60 -45.76 -24.23
CA GLN A 573 24.96 -45.24 -23.01
C GLN A 573 23.51 -44.83 -23.29
N VAL A 574 23.24 -44.22 -24.44
CA VAL A 574 21.86 -43.94 -24.90
C VAL A 574 21.10 -45.26 -25.12
N LEU A 575 21.70 -46.23 -25.80
CA LEU A 575 21.11 -47.56 -26.01
C LEU A 575 20.77 -48.25 -24.68
N ASN A 576 21.65 -48.19 -23.68
CA ASN A 576 21.41 -48.74 -22.36
C ASN A 576 20.24 -48.02 -21.65
N ALA A 577 20.12 -46.70 -21.79
CA ALA A 577 18.97 -45.96 -21.27
C ALA A 577 17.65 -46.37 -21.97
N ILE A 578 17.69 -46.63 -23.28
CA ILE A 578 16.55 -47.19 -24.02
C ILE A 578 16.12 -48.54 -23.43
N THR A 579 17.08 -49.45 -23.16
CA THR A 579 16.75 -50.78 -22.60
C THR A 579 16.09 -50.73 -21.22
N GLN A 580 16.25 -49.61 -20.50
CA GLN A 580 15.70 -49.37 -19.16
C GLN A 580 14.41 -48.53 -19.19
N SER A 581 13.95 -48.12 -20.38
CA SER A 581 12.74 -47.30 -20.54
C SER A 581 11.48 -48.11 -20.22
N GLY A 582 10.42 -47.40 -19.78
CA GLY A 582 9.15 -48.03 -19.39
C GLY A 582 8.43 -48.77 -20.53
N PRO A 583 7.43 -49.61 -20.21
CA PRO A 583 6.78 -50.51 -21.18
C PRO A 583 6.26 -49.83 -22.45
N GLY A 584 5.79 -48.59 -22.38
CA GLY A 584 5.24 -47.84 -23.52
C GLY A 584 6.23 -47.50 -24.64
N TYR A 585 7.54 -47.68 -24.43
CA TYR A 585 8.57 -47.40 -25.45
C TYR A 585 9.08 -48.66 -26.17
N GLN A 586 8.65 -49.84 -25.73
CA GLN A 586 9.19 -51.12 -26.20
C GLN A 586 8.88 -51.38 -27.68
N GLN A 587 7.77 -50.83 -28.18
CA GLN A 587 7.34 -50.94 -29.58
C GLN A 587 8.40 -50.42 -30.56
N TRP A 588 9.23 -49.47 -30.14
CA TRP A 588 10.27 -48.85 -30.97
C TRP A 588 11.61 -49.60 -30.96
N HIS A 589 11.77 -50.63 -30.13
CA HIS A 589 13.05 -51.31 -29.92
C HIS A 589 13.67 -51.89 -31.21
N THR A 590 12.81 -52.32 -32.14
CA THR A 590 13.24 -52.85 -33.44
C THR A 590 14.01 -51.82 -34.27
N LEU A 591 13.64 -50.52 -34.20
CA LEU A 591 14.36 -49.44 -34.87
C LEU A 591 15.80 -49.29 -34.36
N TYR A 592 15.99 -49.32 -33.04
CA TYR A 592 17.31 -49.11 -32.45
C TYR A 592 18.25 -50.28 -32.74
N THR A 593 17.74 -51.52 -32.77
CA THR A 593 18.56 -52.67 -33.20
C THR A 593 18.91 -52.61 -34.69
N MET A 594 18.01 -52.12 -35.54
CA MET A 594 18.33 -51.85 -36.95
C MET A 594 19.41 -50.79 -37.11
N ALA A 595 19.33 -49.70 -36.34
CA ALA A 595 20.30 -48.61 -36.33
C ALA A 595 21.68 -49.08 -35.86
N VAL A 596 21.75 -49.84 -34.75
CA VAL A 596 23.00 -50.43 -34.24
C VAL A 596 23.71 -51.23 -35.33
N LYS A 597 22.95 -52.02 -36.10
CA LYS A 597 23.49 -52.81 -37.21
C LYS A 597 23.79 -51.98 -38.47
N ALA A 598 23.03 -50.92 -38.74
CA ALA A 598 23.23 -50.05 -39.91
C ALA A 598 24.50 -49.21 -39.77
N TYR A 599 24.77 -48.70 -38.56
CA TYR A 599 25.89 -47.81 -38.26
C TYR A 599 27.10 -48.51 -37.63
N GLY A 600 27.05 -49.84 -37.48
CA GLY A 600 28.17 -50.63 -36.96
C GLY A 600 28.54 -50.31 -35.51
N LEU A 601 27.58 -49.87 -34.69
CA LEU A 601 27.85 -49.44 -33.31
C LEU A 601 28.39 -50.61 -32.45
N GLU A 602 28.01 -51.85 -32.75
CA GLU A 602 28.49 -53.06 -32.05
C GLU A 602 30.02 -53.17 -32.04
N ALA A 603 30.71 -52.69 -33.08
CA ALA A 603 32.17 -52.71 -33.15
C ALA A 603 32.84 -51.80 -32.10
N ARG A 604 32.07 -50.94 -31.42
CA ARG A 604 32.52 -50.06 -30.34
C ARG A 604 32.19 -50.60 -28.95
N PHE A 605 31.51 -51.74 -28.86
CA PHE A 605 31.14 -52.33 -27.57
C PHE A 605 32.34 -53.02 -26.91
N THR A 606 32.43 -52.90 -25.59
CA THR A 606 33.23 -53.83 -24.78
C THR A 606 32.57 -55.21 -24.76
N SER A 607 33.31 -56.27 -24.42
CA SER A 607 32.78 -57.63 -24.37
C SER A 607 31.51 -57.75 -23.50
N LYS A 608 31.51 -57.11 -22.33
CA LYS A 608 30.35 -57.09 -21.42
C LYS A 608 29.14 -56.34 -22.02
N GLN A 609 29.40 -55.28 -22.78
CA GLN A 609 28.34 -54.52 -23.45
C GLN A 609 27.73 -55.32 -24.61
N ALA A 610 28.57 -56.03 -25.37
CA ALA A 610 28.15 -56.91 -26.45
C ALA A 610 27.29 -58.07 -25.94
N GLU A 611 27.67 -58.72 -24.83
CA GLU A 611 26.87 -59.77 -24.20
C GLU A 611 25.48 -59.27 -23.75
N ARG A 612 25.44 -58.12 -23.06
CA ARG A 612 24.19 -57.49 -22.62
C ARG A 612 23.29 -57.11 -23.80
N TYR A 613 23.87 -56.51 -24.83
CA TYR A 613 23.14 -56.14 -26.03
C TYR A 613 22.61 -57.37 -26.76
N ALA A 614 23.41 -58.43 -26.89
CA ALA A 614 22.99 -59.68 -27.54
C ALA A 614 21.79 -60.31 -26.82
N SER A 615 21.82 -60.35 -25.48
CA SER A 615 20.69 -60.84 -24.67
C SER A 615 19.42 -59.99 -24.86
N TRP A 616 19.54 -58.66 -24.83
CA TRP A 616 18.41 -57.77 -25.07
C TRP A 616 17.85 -57.89 -26.49
N ARG A 617 18.74 -57.94 -27.50
CA ARG A 617 18.39 -58.12 -28.91
C ARG A 617 17.66 -59.44 -29.13
N GLN A 618 18.11 -60.53 -28.50
CA GLN A 618 17.43 -61.82 -28.60
C GLN A 618 16.03 -61.75 -28.00
N GLY A 619 15.86 -61.10 -26.83
CA GLY A 619 14.54 -60.90 -26.23
C GLY A 619 13.58 -60.09 -27.11
N ILE A 620 14.09 -59.12 -27.89
CA ILE A 620 13.26 -58.39 -28.88
C ILE A 620 12.83 -59.34 -30.01
N ILE A 621 13.76 -60.13 -30.54
CA ILE A 621 13.48 -61.10 -31.61
C ILE A 621 12.40 -62.09 -31.15
N ASP A 622 12.58 -62.69 -29.98
CA ASP A 622 11.64 -63.68 -29.44
C ASP A 622 10.22 -63.11 -29.30
N LYS A 623 10.11 -61.84 -28.88
CA LYS A 623 8.81 -61.15 -28.74
C LYS A 623 8.17 -60.77 -30.08
N VAL A 624 8.97 -60.27 -31.03
CA VAL A 624 8.48 -59.95 -32.38
C VAL A 624 8.02 -61.22 -33.08
N ASP A 625 8.79 -62.31 -32.97
CA ASP A 625 8.45 -63.60 -33.58
C ASP A 625 7.22 -64.24 -32.91
N ALA A 626 6.98 -63.95 -31.63
CA ALA A 626 5.76 -64.31 -30.90
C ALA A 626 4.55 -63.39 -31.20
N GLY A 627 4.72 -62.32 -31.99
CA GLY A 627 3.66 -61.37 -32.32
C GLY A 627 3.22 -60.48 -31.15
N ASP A 628 4.10 -60.25 -30.16
CA ASP A 628 3.81 -59.39 -29.00
C ASP A 628 3.63 -57.93 -29.45
N GLU A 629 2.38 -57.43 -29.38
CA GLU A 629 2.00 -56.08 -29.79
C GLU A 629 2.85 -54.98 -29.13
N THR A 630 3.39 -55.23 -27.92
CA THR A 630 4.25 -54.26 -27.23
C THR A 630 5.60 -54.04 -27.91
N HIS A 631 5.99 -54.88 -28.88
CA HIS A 631 7.26 -54.82 -29.62
C HIS A 631 7.07 -54.61 -31.12
N LEU A 632 5.82 -54.39 -31.57
CA LEU A 632 5.47 -54.13 -32.95
C LEU A 632 5.29 -52.62 -33.17
N ARG A 633 6.10 -52.03 -34.04
CA ARG A 633 6.01 -50.59 -34.33
C ARG A 633 4.95 -50.29 -35.40
N PRO A 634 4.31 -49.11 -35.36
CA PRO A 634 3.48 -48.59 -36.45
C PRO A 634 4.27 -48.47 -37.78
N ALA A 635 3.62 -48.82 -38.89
CA ALA A 635 4.27 -48.83 -40.21
C ALA A 635 4.39 -47.44 -40.85
N HIS A 636 3.57 -46.46 -40.46
CA HIS A 636 3.49 -45.15 -41.11
C HIS A 636 4.76 -44.30 -40.97
N TYR A 637 5.57 -44.53 -39.92
CA TYR A 637 6.84 -43.84 -39.74
C TYR A 637 8.00 -44.37 -40.60
N ASP A 638 7.91 -45.58 -41.15
CA ASP A 638 9.04 -46.20 -41.84
C ASP A 638 9.46 -45.44 -43.11
N ALA A 639 8.52 -44.79 -43.80
CA ALA A 639 8.81 -44.01 -44.99
C ALA A 639 9.63 -42.76 -44.67
N VAL A 640 9.19 -41.97 -43.68
CA VAL A 640 9.93 -40.78 -43.22
C VAL A 640 11.27 -41.15 -42.60
N LEU A 641 11.31 -42.22 -41.78
CA LEU A 641 12.58 -42.72 -41.21
C LEU A 641 13.55 -43.20 -42.28
N GLY A 642 13.06 -43.76 -43.39
CA GLY A 642 13.89 -44.15 -44.52
C GLY A 642 14.53 -42.96 -45.25
N ILE A 643 13.82 -41.83 -45.34
CA ILE A 643 14.37 -40.59 -45.92
C ILE A 643 15.35 -39.91 -44.95
N LEU A 644 15.01 -39.85 -43.66
CA LEU A 644 15.89 -39.28 -42.64
C LEU A 644 17.17 -40.12 -42.45
N PHE A 645 17.05 -41.45 -42.47
CA PHE A 645 18.15 -42.38 -42.22
C PHE A 645 18.31 -43.40 -43.37
N PRO A 646 18.88 -42.99 -44.53
CA PRO A 646 18.97 -43.83 -45.73
C PRO A 646 19.65 -45.21 -45.51
N ASP A 647 20.66 -45.29 -44.64
CA ASP A 647 21.36 -46.55 -44.32
C ASP A 647 20.46 -47.57 -43.59
N MET A 648 19.39 -47.10 -42.96
CA MET A 648 18.37 -47.94 -42.32
C MET A 648 17.27 -48.37 -43.30
N ALA A 649 17.05 -47.64 -44.41
CA ALA A 649 15.95 -47.89 -45.35
C ALA A 649 15.87 -49.35 -45.85
N PRO A 650 16.97 -50.04 -46.23
CA PRO A 650 16.90 -51.44 -46.65
C PRO A 650 16.43 -52.41 -45.55
N ARG A 651 16.61 -52.06 -44.28
CA ARG A 651 16.16 -52.86 -43.13
C ARG A 651 14.71 -52.56 -42.78
N LEU A 652 14.33 -51.28 -42.81
CA LEU A 652 12.94 -50.85 -42.64
C LEU A 652 12.05 -51.53 -43.68
N ALA A 653 12.44 -51.52 -44.95
CA ALA A 653 11.69 -52.12 -46.07
C ALA A 653 11.35 -53.61 -45.90
N LYS A 654 12.09 -54.36 -45.07
CA LYS A 654 11.80 -55.79 -44.79
C LYS A 654 10.55 -55.99 -43.96
N GLY A 655 10.04 -54.95 -43.30
CA GLY A 655 8.84 -55.03 -42.49
C GLY A 655 8.95 -55.79 -41.16
N TYR A 656 10.15 -56.24 -40.79
CA TYR A 656 10.36 -56.95 -39.53
C TYR A 656 9.99 -56.08 -38.32
N GLY A 657 9.16 -56.60 -37.42
CA GLY A 657 8.70 -55.89 -36.22
C GLY A 657 7.72 -54.75 -36.49
N ARG A 658 6.98 -54.78 -37.60
CA ARG A 658 5.85 -53.88 -37.87
C ARG A 658 4.54 -54.49 -37.37
N SER A 659 3.64 -53.66 -36.86
CA SER A 659 2.25 -54.06 -36.59
C SER A 659 1.51 -54.31 -37.91
N LEU A 660 0.66 -55.34 -37.92
CA LEU A 660 -0.20 -55.72 -39.04
C LEU A 660 -1.57 -55.04 -39.00
N GLN A 661 -1.86 -54.24 -37.97
CA GLN A 661 -3.09 -53.46 -37.93
C GLN A 661 -3.08 -52.46 -39.09
N LEU A 662 -3.98 -52.69 -40.06
CA LEU A 662 -4.32 -51.73 -41.11
C LEU A 662 -4.78 -50.42 -40.45
N GLN A 663 -4.06 -49.34 -40.71
CA GLN A 663 -4.56 -47.98 -40.53
C GLN A 663 -5.38 -47.57 -41.74
#